data_AF-A0A2J8AB88-F1
#
_entry.id   AF-A0A2J8AB88-F1
#
_cell.length_a   1.000
_cell.length_b   1.000
_cell.length_c   1.000
_cell.angle_alpha   90.00
_cell.angle_beta   90.00
_cell.angle_gamma   90.00
#
_symmetry.space_group_name_H-M   'P 1'
#
loop_
_entity.id
_entity.type
_entity.pdbx_description
1 polymer ?
#
loop_
_entity_poly.entity_id
_entity_poly.type
_entity_poly.pdbx_seq_one_letter_code
_entity_poly.pdbx_strand_id
1 'polypeptide(L)'
;MPCGAPKPRGPPPPAAAAAAASPEAAAAAAPSGPPPDLAAVLDEFAAAFGLPRHQLRIALERQPALARVSPALLAGRVSAYTRATGLSSYQLLYMIARHPTFLQLTPAELVARCEDLGRALALGPEDVLRRLVSQPTFLDFPPDVLRVMAGRVAAELKVKPAVALRVMAGLPPRALRNLLGLPAGALRERMAGLRQVLQQNFGSKSASSAVTLLLVVRCPPLLALPNKAVAATLAALMTIPPTKVLSRTAAAAARGGGAAAAAATGAAAAATGAAATAGAAPAAGRGSGAAATAAAAATAGGGGGVLDVVKACPDVLTLPPESLRGRFIALAAAMRIDMPAVVTMLFDQPRLLLVDPAKVRDRLEGLTFSLMVPRSAALDMVVRQPQLLLYQTEKLAENWAALQRLLCVTFEATLSMVTRHPNLLCNSSANLNSKLAAFEALFALPRARAVMLIVQRPALLTLSERRYQFVHRALASLVPLQPAALGRLVCREPYLLMEDSVKLVSKVNDAATLLGLTDADVGNMLSRAPEFITKDFRHWQTNFETIVSGLCVSKAKARATAFRFPALLAEDPAALHQASTSTMSLVRTSAKWLAELERAAPEAIFKGIKGYNGDALEHLQFLVDNGLQPRQNLLSTIIWDRASFLQRYPEFVHWQAAHRASSTAPNGLPLRPVVPGPSKGKAGQAGPQTPLPKPTQQEGP
;
A
#
# COMPACT_ATOMS: atom_id res chain seq x y z
N MET A 1 -29.28 -2.98 -89.68
CA MET A 1 -29.46 -3.72 -88.42
C MET A 1 -28.22 -3.53 -87.56
N PRO A 2 -28.29 -2.66 -86.55
CA PRO A 2 -27.88 -3.11 -85.21
C PRO A 2 -28.91 -2.70 -84.13
N CYS A 3 -29.16 -3.62 -83.20
CA CYS A 3 -30.09 -3.46 -82.09
C CYS A 3 -29.49 -2.56 -80.99
N GLY A 4 -30.20 -1.48 -80.65
CA GLY A 4 -29.87 -0.58 -79.55
C GLY A 4 -30.36 -1.13 -78.19
N ALA A 5 -29.46 -1.12 -77.19
CA ALA A 5 -29.76 -1.49 -75.82
C ALA A 5 -30.53 -0.38 -75.06
N PRO A 6 -31.45 -0.73 -74.14
CA PRO A 6 -32.26 0.25 -73.42
C PRO A 6 -31.52 0.90 -72.24
N LYS A 7 -31.78 2.21 -72.09
CA LYS A 7 -31.28 3.11 -71.04
C LYS A 7 -31.88 2.73 -69.67
N PRO A 8 -31.10 2.63 -68.57
CA PRO A 8 -31.65 2.30 -67.26
C PRO A 8 -32.50 3.46 -66.70
N ARG A 9 -33.72 3.15 -66.27
CA ARG A 9 -34.63 4.06 -65.55
C ARG A 9 -34.06 4.35 -64.16
N GLY A 10 -33.95 5.64 -63.82
CA GLY A 10 -33.54 6.09 -62.49
C GLY A 10 -34.55 5.69 -61.40
N PRO A 11 -34.12 5.68 -60.13
CA PRO A 11 -34.97 5.31 -59.00
C PRO A 11 -36.12 6.33 -58.79
N PRO A 12 -37.28 5.87 -58.28
CA PRO A 12 -38.41 6.76 -58.00
C PRO A 12 -38.09 7.74 -56.85
N PRO A 13 -38.71 8.93 -56.83
CA PRO A 13 -38.53 9.89 -55.75
C PRO A 13 -39.09 9.33 -54.42
N PRO A 14 -38.44 9.61 -53.28
CA PRO A 14 -38.92 9.16 -51.98
C PRO A 14 -40.27 9.81 -51.65
N ALA A 15 -41.19 8.99 -51.14
CA ALA A 15 -42.50 9.41 -50.65
C ALA A 15 -42.36 10.46 -49.54
N ALA A 16 -43.22 11.49 -49.61
CA ALA A 16 -43.27 12.60 -48.68
C ALA A 16 -43.48 12.13 -47.22
N ALA A 17 -42.41 12.13 -46.44
CA ALA A 17 -42.47 12.03 -44.98
C ALA A 17 -42.97 13.37 -44.43
N ALA A 18 -43.99 13.31 -43.57
CA ALA A 18 -44.59 14.46 -42.92
C ALA A 18 -43.53 15.35 -42.24
N ALA A 19 -43.48 16.62 -42.64
CA ALA A 19 -42.62 17.64 -42.07
C ALA A 19 -43.04 17.95 -40.63
N ALA A 20 -42.46 17.24 -39.66
CA ALA A 20 -42.47 17.67 -38.28
C ALA A 20 -41.58 18.92 -38.17
N ALA A 21 -42.17 20.06 -37.82
CA ALA A 21 -41.47 21.32 -37.63
C ALA A 21 -40.26 21.15 -36.71
N SER A 22 -39.07 21.50 -37.21
CA SER A 22 -37.83 21.47 -36.43
C SER A 22 -37.95 22.40 -35.22
N PRO A 23 -37.73 21.92 -33.98
CA PRO A 23 -37.80 22.73 -32.76
C PRO A 23 -36.76 23.86 -32.70
N GLU A 24 -35.77 23.85 -33.60
CA GLU A 24 -34.77 24.90 -33.75
C GLU A 24 -35.35 26.20 -34.32
N ALA A 25 -36.39 26.12 -35.17
CA ALA A 25 -37.12 27.29 -35.64
C ALA A 25 -37.92 27.99 -34.52
N ALA A 26 -38.31 27.24 -33.48
CA ALA A 26 -38.96 27.80 -32.29
C ALA A 26 -37.94 28.34 -31.25
N ALA A 27 -36.70 27.83 -31.24
CA ALA A 27 -35.67 28.29 -30.31
C ALA A 27 -34.94 29.57 -30.77
N ALA A 28 -34.91 29.86 -32.08
CA ALA A 28 -34.32 31.07 -32.64
C ALA A 28 -35.16 32.34 -32.34
N ALA A 29 -36.44 32.19 -32.06
CA ALA A 29 -37.32 33.25 -31.54
C ALA A 29 -37.32 33.21 -29.99
N ALA A 30 -36.16 33.34 -29.37
CA ALA A 30 -36.09 33.30 -27.91
C ALA A 30 -36.73 34.57 -27.31
N PRO A 31 -37.81 34.48 -26.52
CA PRO A 31 -38.34 35.63 -25.79
C PRO A 31 -37.28 36.12 -24.79
N SER A 32 -37.08 37.42 -24.70
CA SER A 32 -36.18 38.12 -23.75
C SER A 32 -36.71 38.08 -22.30
N GLY A 33 -37.31 36.96 -21.91
CA GLY A 33 -37.85 36.76 -20.56
C GLY A 33 -36.75 36.63 -19.50
N PRO A 34 -37.08 36.88 -18.22
CA PRO A 34 -36.17 36.67 -17.10
C PRO A 34 -35.67 35.21 -17.07
N PRO A 35 -34.44 34.96 -16.57
CA PRO A 35 -33.93 33.61 -16.43
C PRO A 35 -34.88 32.78 -15.55
N PRO A 36 -35.27 31.57 -15.99
CA PRO A 36 -36.18 30.73 -15.22
C PRO A 36 -35.53 30.33 -13.89
N ASP A 37 -36.35 30.23 -12.84
CA ASP A 37 -35.89 29.77 -11.52
C ASP A 37 -35.32 28.35 -11.63
N LEU A 38 -34.02 28.21 -11.36
CA LEU A 38 -33.29 26.96 -11.49
C LEU A 38 -33.87 25.87 -10.57
N ALA A 39 -34.43 26.23 -9.41
CA ALA A 39 -35.01 25.26 -8.49
C ALA A 39 -36.28 24.63 -9.08
N ALA A 40 -37.19 25.45 -9.60
CA ALA A 40 -38.40 24.99 -10.29
C ALA A 40 -38.06 24.14 -11.52
N VAL A 41 -37.10 24.58 -12.35
CA VAL A 41 -36.65 23.80 -13.52
C VAL A 41 -36.09 22.44 -13.11
N LEU A 42 -35.28 22.38 -12.04
CA LEU A 42 -34.74 21.11 -11.56
C LEU A 42 -35.83 20.15 -11.08
N ASP A 43 -36.93 20.66 -10.54
CA ASP A 43 -38.06 19.86 -10.05
C ASP A 43 -38.89 19.29 -11.19
N GLU A 44 -39.15 20.09 -12.22
CA GLU A 44 -39.81 19.62 -13.43
C GLU A 44 -38.98 18.56 -14.16
N PHE A 45 -37.65 18.77 -14.27
CA PHE A 45 -36.75 17.77 -14.83
C PHE A 45 -36.67 16.51 -13.94
N ALA A 46 -36.64 16.66 -12.62
CA ALA A 46 -36.62 15.50 -11.71
C ALA A 46 -37.90 14.66 -11.85
N ALA A 47 -39.06 15.31 -11.94
CA ALA A 47 -40.34 14.66 -12.18
C ALA A 47 -40.40 13.98 -13.56
N ALA A 48 -39.92 14.64 -14.62
CA ALA A 48 -39.99 14.12 -15.98
C ALA A 48 -39.01 12.96 -16.26
N PHE A 49 -37.81 12.98 -15.67
CA PHE A 49 -36.77 11.99 -15.93
C PHE A 49 -36.64 10.92 -14.84
N GLY A 50 -37.20 11.13 -13.66
CA GLY A 50 -36.99 10.26 -12.49
C GLY A 50 -35.53 10.23 -12.03
N LEU A 51 -34.76 11.28 -12.31
CA LEU A 51 -33.33 11.37 -11.98
C LEU A 51 -33.10 12.22 -10.72
N PRO A 52 -32.05 11.92 -9.93
CA PRO A 52 -31.68 12.77 -8.79
C PRO A 52 -31.34 14.20 -9.21
N ARG A 53 -31.82 15.20 -8.46
CA ARG A 53 -31.57 16.64 -8.70
C ARG A 53 -30.10 16.98 -8.98
N HIS A 54 -29.15 16.33 -8.31
CA HIS A 54 -27.72 16.60 -8.50
C HIS A 54 -27.20 16.23 -9.90
N GLN A 55 -27.73 15.16 -10.50
CA GLN A 55 -27.35 14.71 -11.85
C GLN A 55 -27.86 15.70 -12.90
N LEU A 56 -29.10 16.15 -12.73
CA LEU A 56 -29.75 17.13 -13.59
C LEU A 56 -29.05 18.49 -13.51
N ARG A 57 -28.67 18.92 -12.31
CA ARG A 57 -27.88 20.14 -12.10
C ARG A 57 -26.58 20.13 -12.91
N ILE A 58 -25.82 19.03 -12.89
CA ILE A 58 -24.57 18.91 -13.67
C ILE A 58 -24.84 19.08 -15.18
N ALA A 59 -25.93 18.51 -15.70
CA ALA A 59 -26.27 18.64 -17.12
C ALA A 59 -26.71 20.07 -17.48
N LEU A 60 -27.54 20.71 -16.64
CA LEU A 60 -28.02 22.07 -16.85
C LEU A 60 -26.91 23.13 -16.70
N GLU A 61 -26.00 22.97 -15.74
CA GLU A 61 -24.82 23.84 -15.58
C GLU A 61 -23.90 23.78 -16.80
N ARG A 62 -23.79 22.60 -17.43
CA ARG A 62 -22.99 22.42 -18.65
C ARG A 62 -23.66 23.02 -19.87
N GLN A 63 -24.98 22.94 -19.97
CA GLN A 63 -25.74 23.49 -21.07
C GLN A 63 -26.99 24.23 -20.55
N PRO A 64 -26.86 25.51 -20.17
CA PRO A 64 -27.97 26.29 -19.63
C PRO A 64 -29.16 26.43 -20.58
N ALA A 65 -28.93 26.30 -21.89
CA ALA A 65 -30.00 26.32 -22.89
C ALA A 65 -31.03 25.19 -22.69
N LEU A 66 -30.66 24.08 -22.04
CA LEU A 66 -31.60 23.00 -21.73
C LEU A 66 -32.70 23.42 -20.76
N ALA A 67 -32.45 24.42 -19.90
CA ALA A 67 -33.45 24.95 -18.98
C ALA A 67 -34.62 25.66 -19.69
N ARG A 68 -34.47 26.00 -20.98
CA ARG A 68 -35.52 26.63 -21.80
C ARG A 68 -36.35 25.62 -22.60
N VAL A 69 -35.95 24.35 -22.62
CA VAL A 69 -36.64 23.29 -23.35
C VAL A 69 -37.70 22.67 -22.44
N SER A 70 -38.90 22.41 -22.96
CA SER A 70 -39.95 21.70 -22.21
C SER A 70 -39.42 20.35 -21.69
N PRO A 71 -39.38 20.13 -20.35
CA PRO A 71 -38.84 18.90 -19.76
C PRO A 71 -39.57 17.65 -20.24
N ALA A 72 -40.90 17.74 -20.42
CA ALA A 72 -41.73 16.63 -20.90
C ALA A 72 -41.39 16.22 -22.34
N LEU A 73 -41.21 17.19 -23.25
CA LEU A 73 -40.83 16.88 -24.64
C LEU A 73 -39.43 16.28 -24.72
N LEU A 74 -38.48 16.83 -23.96
CA LEU A 74 -37.12 16.31 -23.91
C LEU A 74 -37.10 14.90 -23.30
N ALA A 75 -37.87 14.64 -22.24
CA ALA A 75 -38.01 13.32 -21.63
C ALA A 75 -38.62 12.30 -22.60
N GLY A 76 -39.64 12.68 -23.36
CA GLY A 76 -40.21 11.86 -24.43
C GLY A 76 -39.18 11.45 -25.49
N ARG A 77 -38.36 12.41 -25.94
CA ARG A 77 -37.26 12.14 -26.88
C ARG A 77 -36.18 11.25 -26.27
N VAL A 78 -35.71 11.56 -25.07
CA VAL A 78 -34.69 10.76 -24.37
C VAL A 78 -35.18 9.33 -24.11
N SER A 79 -36.47 9.15 -23.79
CA SER A 79 -37.09 7.83 -23.66
C SER A 79 -37.05 7.05 -24.98
N ALA A 80 -37.31 7.71 -26.11
CA ALA A 80 -37.20 7.08 -27.43
C ALA A 80 -35.75 6.65 -27.75
N TYR A 81 -34.74 7.49 -27.49
CA TYR A 81 -33.33 7.09 -27.64
C TYR A 81 -32.92 5.99 -26.66
N THR A 82 -33.44 6.01 -25.43
CA THR A 82 -33.19 4.97 -24.41
C THR A 82 -33.66 3.62 -24.93
N ARG A 83 -34.88 3.54 -25.49
CA ARG A 83 -35.40 2.31 -26.12
C ARG A 83 -34.56 1.86 -27.32
N ALA A 84 -34.10 2.81 -28.14
CA ALA A 84 -33.35 2.50 -29.35
C ALA A 84 -31.90 2.05 -29.09
N THR A 85 -31.25 2.59 -28.05
CA THR A 85 -29.80 2.39 -27.80
C THR A 85 -29.48 1.61 -26.53
N GLY A 86 -30.43 1.45 -25.60
CA GLY A 86 -30.19 0.88 -24.28
C GLY A 86 -29.39 1.80 -23.33
N LEU A 87 -29.05 3.03 -23.74
CA LEU A 87 -28.39 4.01 -22.87
C LEU A 87 -29.37 4.54 -21.81
N SER A 88 -28.89 4.74 -20.59
CA SER A 88 -29.69 5.36 -19.54
C SER A 88 -30.05 6.81 -19.88
N SER A 89 -31.18 7.30 -19.36
CA SER A 89 -31.62 8.69 -19.58
C SER A 89 -30.59 9.72 -19.12
N TYR A 90 -29.85 9.44 -18.05
CA TYR A 90 -28.75 10.29 -17.60
C TYR A 90 -27.59 10.35 -18.61
N GLN A 91 -27.17 9.21 -19.17
CA GLN A 91 -26.11 9.19 -20.18
C GLN A 91 -26.49 9.99 -21.43
N LEU A 92 -27.75 9.87 -21.87
CA LEU A 92 -28.26 10.63 -23.02
C LEU A 92 -28.35 12.13 -22.72
N LEU A 93 -28.87 12.52 -21.55
CA LEU A 93 -28.85 13.93 -21.12
C LEU A 93 -27.42 14.48 -21.04
N TYR A 94 -26.48 13.68 -20.56
CA TYR A 94 -25.06 14.05 -20.54
C TYR A 94 -24.47 14.23 -21.95
N MET A 95 -24.85 13.37 -22.90
CA MET A 95 -24.47 13.53 -24.31
C MET A 95 -25.06 14.81 -24.91
N ILE A 96 -26.36 15.07 -24.68
CA ILE A 96 -27.06 16.27 -25.14
C ILE A 96 -26.40 17.53 -24.56
N ALA A 97 -26.10 17.54 -23.26
CA ALA A 97 -25.45 18.67 -22.60
C ALA A 97 -24.04 18.94 -23.16
N ARG A 98 -23.33 17.91 -23.64
CA ARG A 98 -22.02 18.08 -24.28
C ARG A 98 -22.11 18.42 -25.76
N HIS A 99 -23.20 18.05 -26.42
CA HIS A 99 -23.37 18.18 -27.85
C HIS A 99 -24.86 18.28 -28.23
N PRO A 100 -25.45 19.49 -28.19
CA PRO A 100 -26.88 19.67 -28.37
C PRO A 100 -27.41 19.27 -29.75
N THR A 101 -26.57 19.35 -30.80
CA THR A 101 -26.92 18.92 -32.16
C THR A 101 -27.24 17.42 -32.25
N PHE A 102 -26.89 16.63 -31.22
CA PHE A 102 -27.39 15.26 -31.05
C PHE A 102 -28.91 15.14 -31.21
N LEU A 103 -29.67 16.16 -30.75
CA LEU A 103 -31.14 16.17 -30.82
C LEU A 103 -31.69 16.37 -32.24
N GLN A 104 -30.84 16.69 -33.22
CA GLN A 104 -31.24 16.78 -34.63
C GLN A 104 -31.36 15.41 -35.28
N LEU A 105 -30.72 14.37 -34.73
CA LEU A 105 -30.79 13.01 -35.26
C LEU A 105 -32.05 12.30 -34.78
N THR A 106 -32.75 11.56 -35.64
CA THR A 106 -33.83 10.69 -35.15
C THR A 106 -33.25 9.49 -34.37
N PRO A 107 -34.01 8.83 -33.47
CA PRO A 107 -33.53 7.62 -32.80
C PRO A 107 -33.09 6.51 -33.78
N ALA A 108 -33.78 6.36 -34.91
CA ALA A 108 -33.42 5.42 -35.97
C ALA A 108 -32.10 5.81 -36.66
N GLU A 109 -31.90 7.09 -36.97
CA GLU A 109 -30.63 7.58 -37.53
C GLU A 109 -29.46 7.39 -36.58
N LEU A 110 -29.66 7.57 -35.27
CA LEU A 110 -28.62 7.32 -34.28
C LEU A 110 -28.22 5.85 -34.26
N VAL A 111 -29.20 4.92 -34.29
CA VAL A 111 -28.91 3.47 -34.34
C VAL A 111 -28.16 3.12 -35.62
N ALA A 112 -28.63 3.59 -36.77
CA ALA A 112 -27.96 3.38 -38.06
C ALA A 112 -26.52 3.91 -38.03
N ARG A 113 -26.29 5.12 -37.51
CA ARG A 113 -24.93 5.68 -37.33
C ARG A 113 -24.08 4.86 -36.37
N CYS A 114 -24.65 4.34 -35.28
CA CYS A 114 -23.94 3.45 -34.36
C CYS A 114 -23.51 2.15 -35.05
N GLU A 115 -24.38 1.55 -35.86
CA GLU A 115 -24.08 0.34 -36.63
C GLU A 115 -23.02 0.59 -37.71
N ASP A 116 -23.12 1.71 -38.43
CA ASP A 116 -22.13 2.12 -39.42
C ASP A 116 -20.76 2.35 -38.75
N LEU A 117 -20.73 3.02 -37.60
CA LEU A 117 -19.52 3.20 -36.80
C LEU A 117 -18.96 1.87 -36.29
N GLY A 118 -19.83 0.95 -35.83
CA GLY A 118 -19.43 -0.39 -35.40
C GLY A 118 -18.78 -1.19 -36.52
N ARG A 119 -19.40 -1.18 -37.71
CA ARG A 119 -18.85 -1.82 -38.92
C ARG A 119 -17.54 -1.18 -39.37
N ALA A 120 -17.48 0.15 -39.44
CA ALA A 120 -16.30 0.87 -39.88
C ALA A 120 -15.10 0.68 -38.92
N LEU A 121 -15.35 0.63 -37.62
CA LEU A 121 -14.30 0.58 -36.60
C LEU A 121 -14.03 -0.84 -36.07
N ALA A 122 -14.76 -1.84 -36.57
CA ALA A 122 -14.77 -3.22 -36.08
C ALA A 122 -14.97 -3.30 -34.55
N LEU A 123 -15.96 -2.55 -34.04
CA LEU A 123 -16.34 -2.50 -32.63
C LEU A 123 -17.73 -3.10 -32.43
N GLY A 124 -17.93 -3.75 -31.28
CA GLY A 124 -19.28 -4.15 -30.85
C GLY A 124 -20.17 -2.92 -30.55
N PRO A 125 -21.50 -3.06 -30.64
CA PRO A 125 -22.44 -1.96 -30.45
C PRO A 125 -22.29 -1.28 -29.08
N GLU A 126 -22.06 -2.05 -28.02
CA GLU A 126 -21.83 -1.52 -26.67
C GLU A 126 -20.57 -0.64 -26.57
N ASP A 127 -19.49 -1.04 -27.25
CA ASP A 127 -18.24 -0.28 -27.25
C ASP A 127 -18.39 1.01 -28.06
N VAL A 128 -19.14 1.00 -29.17
CA VAL A 128 -19.48 2.21 -29.93
C VAL A 128 -20.25 3.19 -29.03
N LEU A 129 -21.32 2.73 -28.38
CA LEU A 129 -22.12 3.55 -27.47
C LEU A 129 -21.28 4.11 -26.32
N ARG A 130 -20.41 3.29 -25.71
CA ARG A 130 -19.48 3.76 -24.67
C ARG A 130 -18.54 4.85 -25.17
N ARG A 131 -18.06 4.76 -26.41
CA ARG A 131 -17.22 5.78 -27.05
C ARG A 131 -18.01 7.04 -27.38
N LEU A 132 -19.24 6.93 -27.87
CA LEU A 132 -20.13 8.06 -28.14
C LEU A 132 -20.51 8.82 -26.86
N VAL A 133 -20.81 8.12 -25.76
CA VAL A 133 -21.05 8.76 -24.46
C VAL A 133 -19.80 9.53 -23.99
N SER A 134 -18.62 8.97 -24.24
CA SER A 134 -17.34 9.61 -23.91
C SER A 134 -17.01 10.79 -24.82
N GLN A 135 -17.38 10.72 -26.09
CA GLN A 135 -17.13 11.74 -27.10
C GLN A 135 -18.27 11.84 -28.13
N PRO A 136 -19.32 12.64 -27.81
CA PRO A 136 -20.48 12.75 -28.69
C PRO A 136 -20.14 13.35 -30.06
N THR A 137 -19.10 14.18 -30.15
CA THR A 137 -18.69 14.84 -31.40
C THR A 137 -18.24 13.88 -32.48
N PHE A 138 -18.10 12.58 -32.20
CA PHE A 138 -17.93 11.58 -33.26
C PHE A 138 -19.14 11.53 -34.20
N LEU A 139 -20.33 11.92 -33.75
CA LEU A 139 -21.52 12.00 -34.60
C LEU A 139 -21.43 13.10 -35.66
N ASP A 140 -20.56 14.10 -35.49
CA ASP A 140 -20.31 15.14 -36.49
C ASP A 140 -19.57 14.63 -37.73
N PHE A 141 -18.95 13.44 -37.64
CA PHE A 141 -18.07 12.92 -38.68
C PHE A 141 -18.69 11.70 -39.38
N PRO A 142 -18.54 11.57 -40.71
CA PRO A 142 -18.88 10.33 -41.39
C PRO A 142 -18.08 9.14 -40.84
N PRO A 143 -18.68 7.94 -40.72
CA PRO A 143 -18.02 6.75 -40.16
C PRO A 143 -16.70 6.39 -40.87
N ASP A 144 -16.65 6.54 -42.19
CA ASP A 144 -15.44 6.31 -42.98
C ASP A 144 -14.31 7.27 -42.64
N VAL A 145 -14.64 8.54 -42.44
CA VAL A 145 -13.67 9.56 -42.05
C VAL A 145 -13.11 9.23 -40.66
N LEU A 146 -13.96 8.84 -39.71
CA LEU A 146 -13.50 8.38 -38.39
C LEU A 146 -12.63 7.13 -38.46
N ARG A 147 -12.96 6.16 -39.33
CA ARG A 147 -12.15 4.96 -39.56
C ARG A 147 -10.76 5.31 -40.09
N VAL A 148 -10.69 6.15 -41.12
CA VAL A 148 -9.41 6.62 -41.70
C VAL A 148 -8.60 7.37 -40.63
N MET A 149 -9.24 8.26 -39.87
CA MET A 149 -8.57 9.03 -38.82
C MET A 149 -8.08 8.14 -37.67
N ALA A 150 -8.89 7.20 -37.21
CA ALA A 150 -8.49 6.23 -36.19
C ALA A 150 -7.35 5.33 -36.67
N GLY A 151 -7.39 4.88 -37.92
CA GLY A 151 -6.31 4.11 -38.56
C GLY A 151 -5.01 4.91 -38.63
N ARG A 152 -5.09 6.18 -39.01
CA ARG A 152 -3.93 7.09 -39.02
C ARG A 152 -3.35 7.28 -37.62
N VAL A 153 -4.18 7.62 -36.62
CA VAL A 153 -3.72 7.78 -35.22
C VAL A 153 -3.12 6.49 -34.70
N ALA A 154 -3.71 5.33 -35.03
CA ALA A 154 -3.20 4.02 -34.68
C ALA A 154 -1.82 3.75 -35.27
N ALA A 155 -1.62 4.06 -36.56
CA ALA A 155 -0.35 3.91 -37.25
C ALA A 155 0.73 4.85 -36.69
N GLU A 156 0.38 6.11 -36.40
CA GLU A 156 1.33 7.09 -35.83
C GLU A 156 1.73 6.75 -34.39
N LEU A 157 0.80 6.24 -33.57
CA LEU A 157 1.05 5.83 -32.18
C LEU A 157 1.56 4.39 -32.03
N LYS A 158 1.59 3.61 -33.13
CA LYS A 158 1.89 2.17 -33.16
C LYS A 158 1.00 1.35 -32.20
N VAL A 159 -0.30 1.63 -32.21
CA VAL A 159 -1.31 0.92 -31.40
C VAL A 159 -2.41 0.32 -32.27
N LYS A 160 -3.24 -0.52 -31.69
CA LYS A 160 -4.45 -1.03 -32.36
C LYS A 160 -5.46 0.12 -32.57
N PRO A 161 -6.26 0.12 -33.66
CA PRO A 161 -7.31 1.12 -33.91
C PRO A 161 -8.26 1.36 -32.72
N ALA A 162 -8.66 0.30 -32.01
CA ALA A 162 -9.50 0.43 -30.83
C ALA A 162 -8.87 1.26 -29.69
N VAL A 163 -7.54 1.22 -29.54
CA VAL A 163 -6.82 2.02 -28.55
C VAL A 163 -6.70 3.47 -29.03
N ALA A 164 -6.44 3.69 -30.32
CA ALA A 164 -6.43 5.02 -30.91
C ALA A 164 -7.77 5.73 -30.76
N LEU A 165 -8.89 5.04 -31.01
CA LEU A 165 -10.24 5.56 -30.77
C LEU A 165 -10.47 5.92 -29.30
N ARG A 166 -9.95 5.12 -28.36
CA ARG A 166 -10.02 5.44 -26.94
C ARG A 166 -9.27 6.73 -26.61
N VAL A 167 -8.09 6.93 -27.20
CA VAL A 167 -7.31 8.17 -27.06
C VAL A 167 -8.10 9.34 -27.63
N MET A 168 -8.62 9.22 -28.86
CA MET A 168 -9.43 10.26 -29.50
C MET A 168 -10.68 10.61 -28.68
N ALA A 169 -11.35 9.61 -28.11
CA ALA A 169 -12.55 9.80 -27.30
C ALA A 169 -12.27 10.49 -25.95
N GLY A 170 -11.02 10.52 -25.48
CA GLY A 170 -10.64 11.25 -24.28
C GLY A 170 -10.14 12.68 -24.55
N LEU A 171 -10.10 13.12 -25.82
CA LEU A 171 -9.70 14.48 -26.18
C LEU A 171 -10.88 15.46 -26.04
N PRO A 172 -10.63 16.69 -25.53
CA PRO A 172 -11.61 17.77 -25.62
C PRO A 172 -12.06 18.01 -27.08
N PRO A 173 -13.32 18.37 -27.35
CA PRO A 173 -13.84 18.58 -28.71
C PRO A 173 -12.95 19.46 -29.62
N ARG A 174 -12.46 20.58 -29.09
CA ARG A 174 -11.55 21.49 -29.82
C ARG A 174 -10.20 20.82 -30.13
N ALA A 175 -9.65 20.11 -29.14
CA ALA A 175 -8.40 19.38 -29.30
C ALA A 175 -8.54 18.23 -30.30
N LEU A 176 -9.67 17.52 -30.30
CA LEU A 176 -9.99 16.50 -31.30
C LEU A 176 -9.99 17.12 -32.70
N ARG A 177 -10.77 18.18 -32.94
CA ARG A 177 -10.81 18.84 -34.27
C ARG A 177 -9.43 19.30 -34.73
N ASN A 178 -8.64 19.89 -33.83
CA ASN A 178 -7.26 20.29 -34.13
C ASN A 178 -6.39 19.09 -34.48
N LEU A 179 -6.50 17.98 -33.72
CA LEU A 179 -5.77 16.74 -33.95
C LEU A 179 -6.12 16.14 -35.32
N LEU A 180 -7.38 16.21 -35.73
CA LEU A 180 -7.84 15.74 -37.03
C LEU A 180 -7.31 16.60 -38.19
N GLY A 181 -7.11 17.90 -37.97
CA GLY A 181 -6.53 18.83 -38.94
C GLY A 181 -4.99 18.79 -39.04
N LEU A 182 -4.30 18.04 -38.17
CA LEU A 182 -2.83 17.96 -38.22
C LEU A 182 -2.35 17.21 -39.49
N PRO A 183 -1.20 17.60 -40.09
CA PRO A 183 -0.59 16.86 -41.19
C PRO A 183 -0.06 15.48 -40.74
N ALA A 184 0.01 14.52 -41.65
CA ALA A 184 0.50 13.17 -41.37
C ALA A 184 1.92 13.21 -40.77
N GLY A 185 2.14 12.46 -39.69
CA GLY A 185 3.42 12.42 -38.98
C GLY A 185 3.53 13.40 -37.79
N ALA A 186 2.67 14.42 -37.70
CA ALA A 186 2.72 15.39 -36.61
C ALA A 186 2.47 14.74 -35.22
N LEU A 187 1.66 13.67 -35.11
CA LEU A 187 1.48 12.99 -33.83
C LEU A 187 2.70 12.17 -33.47
N ARG A 188 3.34 11.54 -34.47
CA ARG A 188 4.62 10.84 -34.27
C ARG A 188 5.70 11.80 -33.75
N GLU A 189 5.79 13.00 -34.32
CA GLU A 189 6.70 14.06 -33.86
C GLU A 189 6.36 14.53 -32.44
N ARG A 190 5.07 14.75 -32.14
CA ARG A 190 4.62 15.11 -30.78
C ARG A 190 5.01 14.04 -29.78
N MET A 191 4.77 12.76 -30.09
CA MET A 191 5.15 11.63 -29.24
C MET A 191 6.66 11.52 -29.06
N ALA A 192 7.44 11.74 -30.13
CA ALA A 192 8.90 11.75 -30.06
C ALA A 192 9.41 12.87 -29.16
N GLY A 193 8.86 14.08 -29.28
CA GLY A 193 9.21 15.19 -28.40
C GLY A 193 8.76 14.99 -26.95
N LEU A 194 7.58 14.43 -26.69
CA LEU A 194 7.14 14.07 -25.34
C LEU A 194 8.09 13.03 -24.72
N ARG A 195 8.47 12.01 -25.50
CA ARG A 195 9.47 11.02 -25.07
C ARG A 195 10.81 11.69 -24.77
N GLN A 196 11.28 12.61 -25.62
CA GLN A 196 12.52 13.34 -25.41
C GLN A 196 12.48 14.14 -24.10
N VAL A 197 11.37 14.84 -23.80
CA VAL A 197 11.16 15.56 -22.54
C VAL A 197 11.25 14.60 -21.35
N LEU A 198 10.60 13.44 -21.42
CA LEU A 198 10.68 12.44 -20.36
C LEU A 198 12.10 11.86 -20.21
N GLN A 199 12.81 11.66 -21.30
CA GLN A 199 14.19 11.16 -21.30
C GLN A 199 15.18 12.16 -20.71
N GLN A 200 15.00 13.46 -21.00
CA GLN A 200 15.80 14.54 -20.43
C GLN A 200 15.66 14.60 -18.90
N ASN A 201 14.46 14.34 -18.38
CA ASN A 201 14.18 14.46 -16.94
C ASN A 201 14.41 13.15 -16.15
N PHE A 202 14.20 11.98 -16.75
CA PHE A 202 14.20 10.69 -16.05
C PHE A 202 15.21 9.66 -16.59
N GLY A 203 15.94 10.00 -17.66
CA GLY A 203 16.86 9.10 -18.34
C GLY A 203 16.17 8.15 -19.34
N SER A 204 16.96 7.63 -20.27
CA SER A 204 16.49 6.79 -21.39
C SER A 204 15.88 5.45 -20.97
N LYS A 205 16.37 4.87 -19.86
CA LYS A 205 15.90 3.59 -19.32
C LYS A 205 14.48 3.69 -18.76
N SER A 206 14.17 4.79 -18.08
CA SER A 206 12.88 5.01 -17.40
C SER A 206 11.80 5.53 -18.34
N ALA A 207 12.17 6.39 -19.28
CA ALA A 207 11.29 7.01 -20.27
C ALA A 207 11.22 6.21 -21.58
N SER A 208 10.71 4.98 -21.50
CA SER A 208 10.52 4.13 -22.67
C SER A 208 9.34 4.59 -23.55
N SER A 209 9.29 4.13 -24.80
CA SER A 209 8.15 4.37 -25.69
C SER A 209 6.84 3.83 -25.11
N ALA A 210 6.91 2.72 -24.36
CA ALA A 210 5.75 2.13 -23.70
C ALA A 210 5.21 3.02 -22.57
N VAL A 211 6.09 3.65 -21.79
CA VAL A 211 5.68 4.62 -20.74
C VAL A 211 5.05 5.85 -21.37
N THR A 212 5.65 6.41 -22.42
CA THR A 212 5.10 7.59 -23.11
C THR A 212 3.70 7.30 -23.65
N LEU A 213 3.53 6.15 -24.29
CA LEU A 213 2.23 5.70 -24.79
C LEU A 213 1.23 5.47 -23.65
N LEU A 214 1.65 4.86 -22.53
CA LEU A 214 0.81 4.68 -21.35
C LEU A 214 0.28 6.02 -20.82
N LEU A 215 1.13 7.05 -20.75
CA LEU A 215 0.72 8.38 -20.31
C LEU A 215 -0.34 9.00 -21.24
N VAL A 216 -0.12 8.91 -22.56
CA VAL A 216 -1.09 9.43 -23.55
C VAL A 216 -2.40 8.66 -23.55
N VAL A 217 -2.36 7.33 -23.38
CA VAL A 217 -3.58 6.51 -23.28
C VAL A 217 -4.38 6.85 -22.03
N ARG A 218 -3.71 7.18 -20.93
CA ARG A 218 -4.36 7.56 -19.66
C ARG A 218 -4.79 9.03 -19.62
N CYS A 219 -4.06 9.92 -20.28
CA CYS A 219 -4.37 11.34 -20.41
C CYS A 219 -4.19 11.80 -21.87
N PRO A 220 -5.20 11.57 -22.74
CA PRO A 220 -5.15 12.02 -24.12
C PRO A 220 -4.89 13.52 -24.33
N PRO A 221 -5.36 14.44 -23.45
CA PRO A 221 -5.05 15.87 -23.58
C PRO A 221 -3.56 16.20 -23.71
N LEU A 222 -2.65 15.33 -23.27
CA LEU A 222 -1.20 15.50 -23.48
C LEU A 222 -0.81 15.60 -24.96
N LEU A 223 -1.56 14.94 -25.86
CA LEU A 223 -1.32 15.05 -27.30
C LEU A 223 -1.68 16.44 -27.84
N ALA A 224 -2.57 17.17 -27.18
CA ALA A 224 -3.00 18.49 -27.60
C ALA A 224 -2.03 19.59 -27.15
N LEU A 225 -1.30 19.34 -26.04
CA LEU A 225 -0.40 20.31 -25.43
C LEU A 225 0.94 20.40 -26.19
N PRO A 226 1.54 21.60 -26.28
CA PRO A 226 2.91 21.75 -26.77
C PRO A 226 3.91 21.04 -25.85
N ASN A 227 4.90 20.35 -26.42
CA ASN A 227 5.94 19.65 -25.63
C ASN A 227 6.68 20.59 -24.66
N LYS A 228 6.85 21.88 -25.02
CA LYS A 228 7.41 22.91 -24.14
C LYS A 228 6.57 23.14 -22.89
N ALA A 229 5.24 23.12 -23.00
CA ALA A 229 4.34 23.30 -21.86
C ALA A 229 4.43 22.08 -20.92
N VAL A 230 4.43 20.87 -21.49
CA VAL A 230 4.61 19.64 -20.70
C VAL A 230 5.96 19.63 -19.98
N ALA A 231 7.04 20.05 -20.66
CA ALA A 231 8.37 20.19 -20.06
C ALA A 231 8.38 21.20 -18.91
N ALA A 232 7.72 22.35 -19.06
CA ALA A 232 7.62 23.37 -18.01
C ALA A 232 6.83 22.86 -16.79
N THR A 233 5.70 22.19 -17.00
CA THR A 233 4.92 21.57 -15.90
C THR A 233 5.71 20.47 -15.20
N LEU A 234 6.46 19.66 -15.97
CA LEU A 234 7.33 18.63 -15.41
C LEU A 234 8.46 19.25 -14.58
N ALA A 235 9.10 20.31 -15.07
CA ALA A 235 10.10 21.06 -14.33
C ALA A 235 9.51 21.63 -13.03
N ALA A 236 8.31 22.23 -13.09
CA ALA A 236 7.62 22.72 -11.89
C ALA A 236 7.34 21.60 -10.88
N LEU A 237 6.93 20.41 -11.34
CA LEU A 237 6.74 19.24 -10.48
C LEU A 237 8.06 18.77 -9.85
N MET A 238 9.17 18.81 -10.60
CA MET A 238 10.51 18.45 -10.11
C MET A 238 11.10 19.50 -9.15
N THR A 239 10.66 20.76 -9.21
CA THR A 239 11.05 21.81 -8.24
C THR A 239 10.37 21.66 -6.89
N ILE A 240 9.34 20.80 -6.78
CA ILE A 240 8.79 20.44 -5.47
C ILE A 240 9.90 19.65 -4.73
N PRO A 241 10.43 20.19 -3.62
CA PRO A 241 11.66 19.68 -3.02
C PRO A 241 11.50 18.19 -2.70
N PRO A 242 12.36 17.30 -3.26
CA PRO A 242 12.30 15.89 -2.93
C PRO A 242 12.63 15.74 -1.45
N THR A 243 11.69 15.21 -0.68
CA THR A 243 11.89 14.94 0.74
C THR A 243 12.87 13.77 0.90
N LYS A 244 14.18 14.07 0.82
CA LYS A 244 15.26 13.09 1.11
C LYS A 244 15.16 12.51 2.53
N VAL A 245 14.35 13.11 3.40
CA VAL A 245 14.34 12.86 4.85
C VAL A 245 13.30 11.81 5.29
N LEU A 246 12.28 11.49 4.48
CA LEU A 246 11.12 10.70 4.97
C LEU A 246 11.09 9.22 4.54
N SER A 247 11.95 8.79 3.62
CA SER A 247 12.04 7.38 3.21
C SER A 247 12.50 6.44 4.35
N ARG A 248 13.12 6.97 5.42
CA ARG A 248 13.49 6.21 6.62
C ARG A 248 12.40 6.16 7.69
N THR A 249 11.54 7.18 7.81
CA THR A 249 10.53 7.26 8.88
C THR A 249 9.20 6.60 8.49
N ALA A 250 8.77 6.68 7.23
CA ALA A 250 7.53 6.02 6.77
C ALA A 250 7.64 4.47 6.81
N ALA A 251 8.80 3.92 6.45
CA ALA A 251 9.07 2.49 6.59
C ALA A 251 9.12 2.04 8.06
N ALA A 252 9.53 2.92 8.97
CA ALA A 252 9.50 2.68 10.41
C ALA A 252 8.08 2.79 11.00
N ALA A 253 7.23 3.71 10.52
CA ALA A 253 5.84 3.80 10.94
C ALA A 253 4.99 2.62 10.43
N ALA A 254 5.21 2.16 9.20
CA ALA A 254 4.56 0.98 8.63
C ALA A 254 5.01 -0.34 9.28
N ARG A 255 6.23 -0.39 9.85
CA ARG A 255 6.76 -1.55 10.59
C ARG A 255 6.62 -1.42 12.12
N GLY A 256 6.37 -0.22 12.64
CA GLY A 256 6.51 0.14 14.05
C GLY A 256 5.22 0.20 14.86
N GLY A 257 4.05 -0.05 14.25
CA GLY A 257 2.75 -0.06 14.96
C GLY A 257 2.59 -1.14 16.04
N GLY A 258 3.64 -1.92 16.34
CA GLY A 258 3.67 -2.93 17.40
C GLY A 258 4.52 -2.59 18.63
N ALA A 259 5.40 -1.59 18.58
CA ALA A 259 6.37 -1.34 19.66
C ALA A 259 6.03 -0.16 20.58
N ALA A 260 5.20 0.80 20.14
CA ALA A 260 4.94 2.03 20.88
C ALA A 260 3.92 1.90 22.04
N ALA A 261 3.32 0.72 22.27
CA ALA A 261 2.46 0.47 23.42
C ALA A 261 3.21 -0.12 24.64
N ALA A 262 4.52 -0.36 24.53
CA ALA A 262 5.34 -0.92 25.61
C ALA A 262 6.42 0.04 26.16
N ALA A 263 6.54 1.25 25.62
CA ALA A 263 7.60 2.20 25.98
C ALA A 263 7.04 3.41 26.75
N ALA A 264 6.56 3.17 27.96
CA ALA A 264 6.42 4.16 29.02
C ALA A 264 7.15 3.67 30.27
N THR A 265 8.43 3.34 30.14
CA THR A 265 9.45 3.24 31.21
C THR A 265 10.81 2.92 30.57
N GLY A 266 11.82 3.75 30.84
CA GLY A 266 13.24 3.35 30.74
C GLY A 266 13.99 3.77 29.47
N ALA A 267 15.03 4.58 29.67
CA ALA A 267 15.85 5.24 28.65
C ALA A 267 17.14 4.48 28.28
N ALA A 268 17.73 4.95 27.16
CA ALA A 268 19.17 5.10 26.85
C ALA A 268 19.91 4.07 25.95
N ALA A 269 20.38 4.63 24.81
CA ALA A 269 21.67 4.40 24.12
C ALA A 269 21.95 3.02 23.47
N ALA A 270 22.65 2.84 22.35
CA ALA A 270 23.30 3.69 21.34
C ALA A 270 23.49 2.84 20.07
N ALA A 271 23.67 3.50 18.91
CA ALA A 271 23.73 2.89 17.59
C ALA A 271 25.14 2.93 16.96
N THR A 272 25.55 1.85 16.30
CA THR A 272 26.63 1.73 15.28
C THR A 272 26.31 0.45 14.48
N GLY A 273 26.29 0.31 13.16
CA GLY A 273 26.87 1.04 12.04
C GLY A 273 27.80 0.09 11.26
N ALA A 274 27.33 -0.59 10.20
CA ALA A 274 28.21 -1.23 9.19
C ALA A 274 27.45 -1.66 7.92
N ALA A 275 28.08 -1.41 6.76
CA ALA A 275 27.62 -1.62 5.40
C ALA A 275 28.45 -2.73 4.70
N ALA A 276 27.87 -3.45 3.72
CA ALA A 276 28.53 -4.03 2.52
C ALA A 276 27.57 -5.00 1.77
N THR A 277 27.15 -4.67 0.54
CA THR A 277 27.56 -5.23 -0.78
C THR A 277 26.68 -6.37 -1.30
N ALA A 278 26.08 -6.15 -2.47
CA ALA A 278 25.15 -7.02 -3.18
C ALA A 278 25.80 -7.67 -4.41
N GLY A 279 25.45 -8.93 -4.67
CA GLY A 279 25.72 -9.68 -5.90
C GLY A 279 24.41 -10.13 -6.58
N ALA A 280 24.42 -10.15 -7.92
CA ALA A 280 23.26 -10.17 -8.82
C ALA A 280 22.79 -11.59 -9.25
N ALA A 281 21.46 -11.80 -9.37
CA ALA A 281 20.68 -12.15 -10.60
C ALA A 281 20.51 -13.67 -10.93
N PRO A 282 19.56 -14.12 -11.81
CA PRO A 282 18.28 -13.56 -12.31
C PRO A 282 17.07 -14.57 -12.44
N ALA A 283 15.97 -14.08 -13.04
CA ALA A 283 14.93 -14.76 -13.86
C ALA A 283 13.86 -15.64 -13.16
N ALA A 284 12.61 -15.78 -13.61
CA ALA A 284 11.68 -15.08 -14.51
C ALA A 284 10.28 -15.72 -14.32
N GLY A 285 9.19 -14.97 -14.49
CA GLY A 285 7.83 -15.56 -14.52
C GLY A 285 6.71 -14.53 -14.60
N ARG A 286 6.11 -14.38 -15.79
CA ARG A 286 5.02 -13.43 -16.08
C ARG A 286 3.66 -14.10 -15.91
N GLY A 287 2.68 -13.39 -15.31
CA GLY A 287 1.27 -13.80 -15.26
C GLY A 287 0.33 -12.61 -15.03
N SER A 288 -0.51 -12.35 -16.03
CA SER A 288 -1.50 -11.28 -16.27
C SER A 288 -2.34 -10.77 -15.08
N GLY A 289 -2.59 -9.45 -15.07
CA GLY A 289 -3.44 -8.74 -14.09
C GLY A 289 -4.36 -7.71 -14.73
N ALA A 290 -5.54 -7.49 -14.11
CA ALA A 290 -6.44 -6.38 -14.43
C ALA A 290 -7.28 -5.85 -13.24
N ALA A 291 -7.04 -6.27 -11.99
CA ALA A 291 -7.80 -5.79 -10.81
C ALA A 291 -6.93 -5.34 -9.61
N ALA A 292 -5.60 -5.20 -9.79
CA ALA A 292 -4.63 -5.08 -8.69
C ALA A 292 -3.98 -3.68 -8.49
N THR A 293 -4.45 -2.63 -9.17
CA THR A 293 -3.72 -1.35 -9.24
C THR A 293 -3.93 -0.38 -8.07
N ALA A 294 -4.82 -0.66 -7.11
CA ALA A 294 -5.01 0.19 -5.92
C ALA A 294 -4.36 -0.38 -4.64
N ALA A 295 -4.25 -1.71 -4.51
CA ALA A 295 -3.71 -2.34 -3.31
C ALA A 295 -2.19 -2.61 -3.37
N ALA A 296 -1.59 -2.68 -4.56
CA ALA A 296 -0.15 -2.91 -4.73
C ALA A 296 0.72 -1.66 -4.50
N ALA A 297 0.13 -0.46 -4.41
CA ALA A 297 0.86 0.78 -4.18
C ALA A 297 1.32 0.95 -2.71
N ALA A 298 0.70 0.25 -1.75
CA ALA A 298 0.97 0.45 -0.33
C ALA A 298 2.14 -0.40 0.23
N THR A 299 2.64 -1.39 -0.50
CA THR A 299 3.63 -2.36 0.01
C THR A 299 5.00 -2.35 -0.70
N ALA A 300 5.17 -1.54 -1.75
CA ALA A 300 6.47 -1.33 -2.39
C ALA A 300 7.14 -0.06 -1.84
N GLY A 301 7.66 -0.15 -0.61
CA GLY A 301 8.40 0.93 0.07
C GLY A 301 9.80 1.21 -0.51
N GLY A 302 9.89 1.46 -1.82
CA GLY A 302 11.05 2.01 -2.49
C GLY A 302 10.62 3.32 -3.14
N GLY A 303 11.19 4.45 -2.70
CA GLY A 303 10.75 5.81 -3.04
C GLY A 303 10.35 5.94 -4.51
N GLY A 304 9.04 6.00 -4.75
CA GLY A 304 8.49 6.22 -6.08
C GLY A 304 9.04 7.54 -6.61
N GLY A 305 9.75 7.49 -7.73
CA GLY A 305 10.26 8.70 -8.35
C GLY A 305 9.10 9.57 -8.85
N VAL A 306 9.37 10.84 -9.17
CA VAL A 306 8.36 11.73 -9.79
C VAL A 306 7.74 11.12 -11.06
N LEU A 307 8.48 10.26 -11.77
CA LEU A 307 7.94 9.52 -12.90
C LEU A 307 6.78 8.57 -12.51
N ASP A 308 6.84 7.95 -11.33
CA ASP A 308 5.77 7.05 -10.86
C ASP A 308 4.52 7.85 -10.45
N VAL A 309 4.73 9.04 -9.87
CA VAL A 309 3.68 10.04 -9.62
C VAL A 309 2.98 10.42 -10.93
N VAL A 310 3.75 10.72 -11.98
CA VAL A 310 3.24 11.05 -13.32
C VAL A 310 2.51 9.87 -13.97
N LYS A 311 3.01 8.62 -13.83
CA LYS A 311 2.31 7.42 -14.32
C LYS A 311 1.00 7.17 -13.58
N ALA A 312 0.97 7.46 -12.28
CA ALA A 312 -0.22 7.30 -11.45
C ALA A 312 -1.29 8.35 -11.79
N CYS A 313 -0.89 9.59 -12.08
CA CYS A 313 -1.80 10.68 -12.44
C CYS A 313 -1.23 11.58 -13.55
N PRO A 314 -1.32 11.16 -14.83
CA PRO A 314 -0.77 11.93 -15.94
C PRO A 314 -1.47 13.28 -16.15
N ASP A 315 -2.72 13.42 -15.70
CA ASP A 315 -3.48 14.67 -15.78
C ASP A 315 -2.80 15.84 -15.05
N VAL A 316 -1.91 15.58 -14.08
CA VAL A 316 -1.10 16.63 -13.42
C VAL A 316 -0.24 17.41 -14.44
N LEU A 317 0.20 16.75 -15.52
CA LEU A 317 0.97 17.39 -16.59
C LEU A 317 0.13 18.31 -17.49
N THR A 318 -1.20 18.31 -17.34
CA THR A 318 -2.08 19.22 -18.07
C THR A 318 -2.28 20.56 -17.37
N LEU A 319 -1.86 20.66 -16.11
CA LEU A 319 -1.90 21.91 -15.37
C LEU A 319 -0.79 22.87 -15.86
N PRO A 320 -1.07 24.18 -15.96
CA PRO A 320 -0.01 25.17 -16.11
C PRO A 320 0.99 25.09 -14.95
N PRO A 321 2.28 25.34 -15.17
CA PRO A 321 3.32 25.23 -14.14
C PRO A 321 3.03 26.13 -12.92
N GLU A 322 2.54 27.35 -13.15
CA GLU A 322 2.20 28.27 -12.05
C GLU A 322 0.97 27.81 -11.27
N SER A 323 -0.03 27.24 -11.94
CA SER A 323 -1.19 26.64 -11.27
C SER A 323 -0.79 25.43 -10.42
N LEU A 324 0.17 24.62 -10.88
CA LEU A 324 0.69 23.49 -10.12
C LEU A 324 1.40 23.95 -8.85
N ARG A 325 2.28 24.95 -8.94
CA ARG A 325 2.97 25.54 -7.78
C ARG A 325 2.00 26.21 -6.82
N GLY A 326 1.09 27.02 -7.33
CA GLY A 326 0.06 27.69 -6.54
C GLY A 326 -0.84 26.70 -5.80
N ARG A 327 -1.24 25.60 -6.45
CA ARG A 327 -2.03 24.53 -5.81
C ARG A 327 -1.25 23.78 -4.74
N PHE A 328 0.04 23.54 -4.93
CA PHE A 328 0.88 22.93 -3.91
C PHE A 328 0.96 23.81 -2.64
N ILE A 329 1.23 25.10 -2.80
CA ILE A 329 1.28 26.06 -1.68
C ILE A 329 -0.10 26.19 -1.01
N ALA A 330 -1.15 26.35 -1.80
CA ALA A 330 -2.52 26.48 -1.31
C ALA A 330 -2.99 25.21 -0.57
N LEU A 331 -2.54 24.01 -0.99
CA LEU A 331 -2.85 22.76 -0.31
C LEU A 331 -2.20 22.71 1.09
N ALA A 332 -0.94 23.13 1.20
CA ALA A 332 -0.25 23.25 2.49
C ALA A 332 -0.97 24.23 3.43
N ALA A 333 -1.34 25.40 2.90
CA ALA A 333 -2.07 26.42 3.65
C ALA A 333 -3.48 25.95 4.08
N ALA A 334 -4.20 25.28 3.19
CA ALA A 334 -5.55 24.76 3.44
C ALA A 334 -5.56 23.72 4.58
N MET A 335 -4.56 22.86 4.62
CA MET A 335 -4.43 21.82 5.65
C MET A 335 -3.75 22.32 6.93
N ARG A 336 -2.95 23.39 6.85
CA ARG A 336 -2.07 23.89 7.92
C ARG A 336 -1.03 22.84 8.36
N ILE A 337 -0.40 22.19 7.39
CA ILE A 337 0.70 21.24 7.61
C ILE A 337 1.98 21.72 6.94
N ASP A 338 3.11 21.17 7.37
CA ASP A 338 4.40 21.51 6.80
C ASP A 338 4.56 20.97 5.38
N MET A 339 5.37 21.66 4.58
CA MET A 339 5.60 21.30 3.18
C MET A 339 6.10 19.85 3.00
N PRO A 340 7.04 19.32 3.82
CA PRO A 340 7.47 17.93 3.71
C PRO A 340 6.35 16.90 3.84
N ALA A 341 5.38 17.10 4.74
CA ALA A 341 4.23 16.22 4.84
C ALA A 341 3.36 16.29 3.59
N VAL A 342 3.08 17.50 3.07
CA VAL A 342 2.33 17.67 1.81
C VAL A 342 3.02 16.96 0.65
N VAL A 343 4.34 17.09 0.53
CA VAL A 343 5.11 16.39 -0.50
C VAL A 343 4.89 14.88 -0.38
N THR A 344 5.07 14.31 0.81
CA THR A 344 4.83 12.87 1.04
C THR A 344 3.43 12.45 0.63
N MET A 345 2.42 13.23 1.03
CA MET A 345 1.04 12.98 0.65
C MET A 345 0.81 13.03 -0.87
N LEU A 346 1.48 13.93 -1.59
CA LEU A 346 1.34 14.07 -3.03
C LEU A 346 2.06 12.97 -3.82
N PHE A 347 3.17 12.45 -3.30
CA PHE A 347 3.82 11.28 -3.88
C PHE A 347 2.94 10.03 -3.75
N ASP A 348 2.26 9.88 -2.62
CA ASP A 348 1.32 8.77 -2.39
C ASP A 348 0.00 8.97 -3.18
N GLN A 349 -0.49 10.21 -3.29
CA GLN A 349 -1.76 10.54 -3.94
C GLN A 349 -1.70 11.82 -4.80
N PRO A 350 -1.13 11.76 -6.01
CA PRO A 350 -0.97 12.95 -6.86
C PRO A 350 -2.27 13.61 -7.32
N ARG A 351 -3.37 12.86 -7.29
CA ARG A 351 -4.71 13.37 -7.63
C ARG A 351 -5.13 14.53 -6.74
N LEU A 352 -4.54 14.69 -5.55
CA LEU A 352 -4.82 15.85 -4.68
C LEU A 352 -4.45 17.18 -5.34
N LEU A 353 -3.46 17.21 -6.25
CA LEU A 353 -3.16 18.42 -7.04
C LEU A 353 -4.29 18.82 -7.99
N LEU A 354 -5.17 17.88 -8.35
CA LEU A 354 -6.31 18.17 -9.22
C LEU A 354 -7.52 18.67 -8.44
N VAL A 355 -7.56 18.40 -7.13
CA VAL A 355 -8.64 18.86 -6.24
C VAL A 355 -8.40 20.33 -5.89
N ASP A 356 -9.49 21.08 -5.77
CA ASP A 356 -9.48 22.45 -5.25
C ASP A 356 -9.03 22.44 -3.77
N PRO A 357 -8.01 23.21 -3.39
CA PRO A 357 -7.55 23.33 -2.00
C PRO A 357 -8.67 23.69 -1.01
N ALA A 358 -9.66 24.50 -1.41
CA ALA A 358 -10.80 24.82 -0.57
C ALA A 358 -11.62 23.56 -0.24
N LYS A 359 -11.90 22.73 -1.25
CA LYS A 359 -12.60 21.44 -1.04
C LYS A 359 -11.80 20.46 -0.20
N VAL A 360 -10.46 20.50 -0.28
CA VAL A 360 -9.61 19.68 0.59
C VAL A 360 -9.77 20.11 2.05
N ARG A 361 -9.77 21.42 2.32
CA ARG A 361 -10.04 21.95 3.67
C ARG A 361 -11.42 21.52 4.17
N ASP A 362 -12.46 21.71 3.36
CA ASP A 362 -13.83 21.38 3.74
C ASP A 362 -13.97 19.87 4.03
N ARG A 363 -13.30 19.01 3.25
CA ARG A 363 -13.27 17.55 3.50
C ARG A 363 -12.51 17.18 4.76
N LEU A 364 -11.41 17.87 5.07
CA LEU A 364 -10.68 17.67 6.32
C LEU A 364 -11.54 18.07 7.53
N GLU A 365 -12.25 19.20 7.44
CA GLU A 365 -13.16 19.67 8.49
C GLU A 365 -14.35 18.72 8.64
N GLY A 366 -14.98 18.34 7.54
CA GLY A 366 -16.04 17.32 7.57
C GLY A 366 -15.55 15.97 8.11
N LEU A 367 -14.30 15.57 7.87
CA LEU A 367 -13.70 14.37 8.49
C LEU A 367 -13.63 14.51 10.01
N THR A 368 -13.22 15.68 10.52
CA THR A 368 -13.17 15.94 11.96
C THR A 368 -14.53 15.89 12.62
N PHE A 369 -15.55 16.51 12.01
CA PHE A 369 -16.91 16.53 12.54
C PHE A 369 -17.60 15.17 12.42
N SER A 370 -17.58 14.55 11.24
CA SER A 370 -18.29 13.30 10.98
C SER A 370 -17.73 12.11 11.75
N LEU A 371 -16.41 12.09 12.01
CA LEU A 371 -15.79 11.02 12.80
C LEU A 371 -15.57 11.39 14.26
N MET A 372 -15.98 12.61 14.67
CA MET A 372 -15.76 13.17 16.01
C MET A 372 -14.31 13.02 16.48
N VAL A 373 -13.35 13.25 15.58
CA VAL A 373 -11.91 13.15 15.88
C VAL A 373 -11.27 14.54 15.99
N PRO A 374 -10.31 14.72 16.91
CA PRO A 374 -9.54 15.96 16.97
C PRO A 374 -8.86 16.25 15.62
N ARG A 375 -8.74 17.53 15.26
CA ARG A 375 -8.12 17.94 13.99
C ARG A 375 -6.71 17.41 13.81
N SER A 376 -5.91 17.36 14.87
CA SER A 376 -4.55 16.79 14.84
C SER A 376 -4.56 15.30 14.45
N ALA A 377 -5.48 14.51 15.00
CA ALA A 377 -5.63 13.09 14.67
C ALA A 377 -6.14 12.90 13.23
N ALA A 378 -7.11 13.71 12.77
CA ALA A 378 -7.55 13.71 11.38
C ALA A 378 -6.41 14.04 10.40
N LEU A 379 -5.58 15.04 10.73
CA LEU A 379 -4.41 15.39 9.95
C LEU A 379 -3.39 14.24 9.90
N ASP A 380 -3.07 13.62 11.04
CA ASP A 380 -2.18 12.47 11.11
C ASP A 380 -2.73 11.25 10.31
N MET A 381 -4.05 11.03 10.33
CA MET A 381 -4.71 10.04 9.48
C MET A 381 -4.57 10.37 7.98
N VAL A 382 -4.79 11.63 7.60
CA VAL A 382 -4.71 12.09 6.22
C VAL A 382 -3.27 12.09 5.69
N VAL A 383 -2.28 12.42 6.52
CA VAL A 383 -0.86 12.34 6.14
C VAL A 383 -0.46 10.89 5.84
N ARG A 384 -0.92 9.93 6.66
CA ARG A 384 -0.68 8.50 6.44
C ARG A 384 -1.53 7.89 5.32
N GLN A 385 -2.73 8.41 5.08
CA GLN A 385 -3.62 7.96 4.02
C GLN A 385 -4.28 9.15 3.30
N PRO A 386 -3.56 9.78 2.35
CA PRO A 386 -4.04 10.99 1.66
C PRO A 386 -5.29 10.75 0.83
N GLN A 387 -5.53 9.49 0.45
CA GLN A 387 -6.71 9.05 -0.28
C GLN A 387 -8.02 9.38 0.46
N LEU A 388 -8.02 9.53 1.79
CA LEU A 388 -9.20 9.92 2.56
C LEU A 388 -9.82 11.23 2.04
N LEU A 389 -8.98 12.19 1.64
CA LEU A 389 -9.40 13.47 1.10
C LEU A 389 -10.02 13.37 -0.31
N LEU A 390 -9.96 12.21 -0.97
CA LEU A 390 -10.62 11.98 -2.25
C LEU A 390 -12.06 11.48 -2.09
N TYR A 391 -12.42 10.95 -0.92
CA TYR A 391 -13.78 10.51 -0.62
C TYR A 391 -14.64 11.68 -0.16
N GLN A 392 -15.95 11.51 -0.33
CA GLN A 392 -16.96 12.36 0.28
C GLN A 392 -17.06 12.04 1.78
N THR A 393 -17.30 13.06 2.59
CA THR A 393 -17.39 12.99 4.05
C THR A 393 -18.50 12.07 4.51
N GLU A 394 -19.63 12.07 3.80
CA GLU A 394 -20.79 11.22 4.06
C GLU A 394 -20.41 9.75 3.83
N LYS A 395 -19.65 9.48 2.77
CA LYS A 395 -19.22 8.11 2.46
C LYS A 395 -18.28 7.54 3.50
N LEU A 396 -17.40 8.37 4.05
CA LEU A 396 -16.51 7.96 5.13
C LEU A 396 -17.28 7.67 6.43
N ALA A 397 -18.30 8.48 6.74
CA ALA A 397 -19.20 8.22 7.87
C ALA A 397 -20.00 6.92 7.69
N GLU A 398 -20.51 6.65 6.49
CA GLU A 398 -21.16 5.36 6.16
C GLU A 398 -20.20 4.17 6.34
N ASN A 399 -18.97 4.28 5.84
CA ASN A 399 -17.96 3.23 5.96
C ASN A 399 -17.56 3.01 7.42
N TRP A 400 -17.48 4.08 8.22
CA TRP A 400 -17.27 4.01 9.66
C TRP A 400 -18.41 3.26 10.37
N ALA A 401 -19.67 3.66 10.15
CA ALA A 401 -20.83 3.01 10.75
C ALA A 401 -20.99 1.55 10.30
N ALA A 402 -20.60 1.24 9.05
CA ALA A 402 -20.57 -0.12 8.58
C ALA A 402 -19.45 -0.95 9.23
N LEU A 403 -18.28 -0.37 9.47
CA LEU A 403 -17.17 -1.02 10.18
C LEU A 403 -17.55 -1.35 11.63
N GLN A 404 -18.19 -0.41 12.33
CA GLN A 404 -18.74 -0.62 13.68
C GLN A 404 -19.70 -1.81 13.73
N ARG A 405 -20.69 -1.82 12.82
CA ARG A 405 -21.69 -2.89 12.74
C ARG A 405 -21.06 -4.23 12.35
N LEU A 406 -20.12 -4.23 11.41
CA LEU A 406 -19.47 -5.45 10.92
C LEU A 406 -18.71 -6.17 12.05
N LEU A 407 -18.03 -5.39 12.89
CA LEU A 407 -17.19 -5.91 13.96
C LEU A 407 -17.92 -5.96 15.31
N CYS A 408 -19.15 -5.45 15.40
CA CYS A 408 -19.90 -5.34 16.66
C CYS A 408 -19.08 -4.67 17.78
N VAL A 409 -18.37 -3.58 17.47
CA VAL A 409 -17.50 -2.87 18.42
C VAL A 409 -18.02 -1.46 18.73
N THR A 410 -17.57 -0.92 19.85
CA THR A 410 -17.92 0.44 20.28
C THR A 410 -17.31 1.51 19.38
N PHE A 411 -17.79 2.74 19.54
CA PHE A 411 -17.23 3.91 18.89
C PHE A 411 -15.74 4.09 19.20
N GLU A 412 -15.35 4.02 20.47
CA GLU A 412 -13.97 4.20 20.92
C GLU A 412 -13.02 3.14 20.35
N ALA A 413 -13.46 1.88 20.31
CA ALA A 413 -12.69 0.80 19.70
C ALA A 413 -12.48 1.06 18.21
N THR A 414 -13.53 1.45 17.49
CA THR A 414 -13.44 1.81 16.06
C THR A 414 -12.52 2.99 15.85
N LEU A 415 -12.61 4.01 16.70
CA LEU A 415 -11.74 5.18 16.68
C LEU A 415 -10.28 4.81 16.86
N SER A 416 -9.95 3.99 17.86
CA SER A 416 -8.61 3.46 18.07
C SER A 416 -8.11 2.65 16.86
N MET A 417 -8.98 1.88 16.20
CA MET A 417 -8.60 1.10 15.02
C MET A 417 -8.32 1.98 13.80
N VAL A 418 -9.23 2.91 13.50
CA VAL A 418 -9.18 3.78 12.33
C VAL A 418 -8.06 4.82 12.44
N THR A 419 -7.82 5.36 13.63
CA THR A 419 -6.66 6.24 13.86
C THR A 419 -5.35 5.50 13.64
N ARG A 420 -5.22 4.23 14.04
CA ARG A 420 -4.02 3.41 13.74
C ARG A 420 -3.93 3.01 12.26
N HIS A 421 -5.07 2.77 11.61
CA HIS A 421 -5.15 2.26 10.24
C HIS A 421 -6.23 2.99 9.42
N PRO A 422 -5.98 4.23 8.97
CA PRO A 422 -6.97 5.07 8.28
C PRO A 422 -7.49 4.47 6.97
N ASN A 423 -6.72 3.60 6.31
CA ASN A 423 -7.12 2.90 5.09
C ASN A 423 -8.37 2.01 5.28
N LEU A 424 -8.74 1.65 6.51
CA LEU A 424 -9.99 0.91 6.76
C LEU A 424 -11.22 1.67 6.24
N LEU A 425 -11.23 3.00 6.30
CA LEU A 425 -12.33 3.82 5.81
C LEU A 425 -12.38 3.95 4.28
N CYS A 426 -11.30 3.62 3.58
CA CYS A 426 -11.25 3.63 2.12
C CYS A 426 -11.91 2.37 1.51
N ASN A 427 -12.15 1.34 2.33
CA ASN A 427 -12.76 0.08 1.89
C ASN A 427 -14.28 0.15 2.04
N SER A 428 -15.02 -0.42 1.08
CA SER A 428 -16.47 -0.57 1.21
C SER A 428 -16.82 -1.64 2.25
N SER A 429 -18.00 -1.51 2.86
CA SER A 429 -18.53 -2.49 3.82
C SER A 429 -18.58 -3.91 3.25
N ALA A 430 -19.00 -4.07 1.99
CA ALA A 430 -19.04 -5.35 1.29
C ALA A 430 -17.64 -5.98 1.16
N ASN A 431 -16.62 -5.18 0.83
CA ASN A 431 -15.24 -5.64 0.74
C ASN A 431 -14.69 -6.07 2.10
N LEU A 432 -14.92 -5.26 3.15
CA LEU A 432 -14.51 -5.60 4.52
C LEU A 432 -15.20 -6.89 5.01
N ASN A 433 -16.49 -7.06 4.71
CA ASN A 433 -17.23 -8.27 5.05
C ASN A 433 -16.68 -9.51 4.32
N SER A 434 -16.41 -9.39 3.02
CA SER A 434 -15.81 -10.47 2.21
C SER A 434 -14.43 -10.87 2.74
N LYS A 435 -13.57 -9.90 3.07
CA LYS A 435 -12.26 -10.16 3.67
C LYS A 435 -12.34 -10.86 5.02
N LEU A 436 -13.29 -10.45 5.86
CA LEU A 436 -13.50 -11.05 7.17
C LEU A 436 -14.05 -12.48 7.04
N ALA A 437 -15.02 -12.71 6.17
CA ALA A 437 -15.54 -14.05 5.88
C ALA A 437 -14.45 -14.98 5.30
N ALA A 438 -13.61 -14.47 4.39
CA ALA A 438 -12.47 -15.23 3.86
C ALA A 438 -11.45 -15.55 4.96
N PHE A 439 -11.19 -14.61 5.88
CA PHE A 439 -10.30 -14.82 7.01
C PHE A 439 -10.83 -15.90 7.98
N GLU A 440 -12.13 -15.87 8.28
CA GLU A 440 -12.81 -16.88 9.09
C GLU A 440 -12.75 -18.27 8.44
N ALA A 441 -13.10 -18.35 7.16
CA ALA A 441 -13.18 -19.61 6.42
C ALA A 441 -11.80 -20.26 6.24
N LEU A 442 -10.78 -19.50 5.85
CA LEU A 442 -9.44 -20.04 5.61
C LEU A 442 -8.79 -20.55 6.88
N PHE A 443 -8.97 -19.87 8.01
CA PHE A 443 -8.30 -20.23 9.26
C PHE A 443 -9.22 -20.98 10.25
N ALA A 444 -10.42 -21.38 9.80
CA ALA A 444 -11.45 -22.04 10.61
C ALA A 444 -11.68 -21.33 11.96
N LEU A 445 -11.73 -19.99 11.94
CA LEU A 445 -11.88 -19.17 13.14
C LEU A 445 -13.35 -18.86 13.41
N PRO A 446 -13.83 -19.03 14.66
CA PRO A 446 -15.12 -18.47 15.05
C PRO A 446 -15.14 -16.95 14.87
N ARG A 447 -16.27 -16.40 14.39
CA ARG A 447 -16.47 -14.94 14.15
C ARG A 447 -15.95 -14.07 15.29
N ALA A 448 -16.32 -14.38 16.54
CA ALA A 448 -15.92 -13.62 17.71
C ALA A 448 -14.38 -13.55 17.87
N ARG A 449 -13.68 -14.65 17.59
CA ARG A 449 -12.21 -14.70 17.68
C ARG A 449 -11.55 -13.93 16.53
N ALA A 450 -12.08 -14.06 15.31
CA ALA A 450 -11.60 -13.31 14.15
C ALA A 450 -11.75 -11.79 14.35
N VAL A 451 -12.92 -11.35 14.84
CA VAL A 451 -13.18 -9.95 15.19
C VAL A 451 -12.21 -9.47 16.27
N MET A 452 -12.04 -10.23 17.36
CA MET A 452 -11.12 -9.85 18.44
C MET A 452 -9.69 -9.66 17.93
N LEU A 453 -9.20 -10.56 17.06
CA LEU A 453 -7.88 -10.41 16.42
C LEU A 453 -7.79 -9.16 15.56
N ILE A 454 -8.83 -8.84 14.81
CA ILE A 454 -8.87 -7.64 13.96
C ILE A 454 -8.86 -6.37 14.80
N VAL A 455 -9.59 -6.34 15.92
CA VAL A 455 -9.58 -5.18 16.83
C VAL A 455 -8.17 -4.97 17.42
N GLN A 456 -7.49 -6.05 17.78
CA GLN A 456 -6.10 -6.01 18.25
C GLN A 456 -5.13 -5.61 17.13
N ARG A 457 -5.34 -6.11 15.91
CA ARG A 457 -4.47 -5.91 14.73
C ARG A 457 -5.29 -5.49 13.50
N PRO A 458 -5.69 -4.21 13.39
CA PRO A 458 -6.61 -3.77 12.34
C PRO A 458 -5.99 -3.83 10.94
N ALA A 459 -4.66 -3.85 10.85
CA ALA A 459 -3.92 -4.09 9.61
C ALA A 459 -4.37 -5.34 8.85
N LEU A 460 -4.88 -6.37 9.55
CA LEU A 460 -5.36 -7.60 8.89
C LEU A 460 -6.43 -7.28 7.84
N LEU A 461 -7.44 -6.45 8.17
CA LEU A 461 -8.48 -6.06 7.21
C LEU A 461 -7.97 -5.23 6.01
N THR A 462 -6.74 -4.72 6.07
CA THR A 462 -6.14 -4.02 4.92
C THR A 462 -5.53 -5.00 3.91
N LEU A 463 -5.25 -6.24 4.31
CA LEU A 463 -4.75 -7.29 3.43
C LEU A 463 -5.82 -7.70 2.40
N SER A 464 -5.36 -8.15 1.23
CA SER A 464 -6.24 -8.71 0.20
C SER A 464 -6.61 -10.15 0.52
N GLU A 465 -7.78 -10.63 0.08
CA GLU A 465 -8.17 -12.03 0.24
C GLU A 465 -7.16 -13.00 -0.38
N ARG A 466 -6.59 -12.62 -1.55
CA ARG A 466 -5.52 -13.40 -2.19
C ARG A 466 -4.30 -13.55 -1.29
N ARG A 467 -3.97 -12.52 -0.51
CA ARG A 467 -2.86 -12.60 0.46
C ARG A 467 -3.15 -13.65 1.53
N TYR A 468 -4.36 -13.68 2.08
CA TYR A 468 -4.75 -14.74 3.01
C TYR A 468 -4.64 -16.12 2.38
N GLN A 469 -5.10 -16.28 1.15
CA GLN A 469 -5.01 -17.56 0.43
C GLN A 469 -3.55 -18.01 0.23
N PHE A 470 -2.65 -17.11 -0.16
CA PHE A 470 -1.23 -17.44 -0.35
C PHE A 470 -0.54 -17.79 0.96
N VAL A 471 -0.76 -17.02 2.02
CA VAL A 471 -0.17 -17.30 3.33
C VAL A 471 -0.76 -18.58 3.92
N HIS A 472 -2.07 -18.80 3.79
CA HIS A 472 -2.72 -20.04 4.20
C HIS A 472 -2.11 -21.25 3.48
N ARG A 473 -1.96 -21.19 2.15
CA ARG A 473 -1.33 -22.28 1.38
C ARG A 473 0.10 -22.55 1.82
N ALA A 474 0.90 -21.50 2.01
CA ALA A 474 2.27 -21.62 2.49
C ALA A 474 2.33 -22.24 3.89
N LEU A 475 1.50 -21.78 4.83
CA LEU A 475 1.47 -22.33 6.18
C LEU A 475 0.94 -23.77 6.19
N ALA A 476 -0.09 -24.09 5.40
CA ALA A 476 -0.65 -25.43 5.31
C ALA A 476 0.33 -26.44 4.67
N SER A 477 1.21 -26.00 3.76
CA SER A 477 2.26 -26.86 3.21
C SER A 477 3.42 -27.09 4.18
N LEU A 478 3.73 -26.09 5.01
CA LEU A 478 4.85 -26.15 5.95
C LEU A 478 4.48 -26.89 7.23
N VAL A 479 3.26 -26.67 7.70
CA VAL A 479 2.78 -27.12 9.00
C VAL A 479 1.65 -28.12 8.75
N PRO A 480 1.85 -29.44 8.97
CA PRO A 480 0.86 -30.49 8.72
C PRO A 480 -0.23 -30.49 9.80
N LEU A 481 -0.90 -29.35 9.95
CA LEU A 481 -1.92 -29.10 10.95
C LEU A 481 -3.30 -29.00 10.30
N GLN A 482 -4.30 -29.45 11.04
CA GLN A 482 -5.70 -29.21 10.70
C GLN A 482 -5.97 -27.69 10.62
N PRO A 483 -6.91 -27.22 9.77
CA PRO A 483 -7.23 -25.80 9.63
C PRO A 483 -7.47 -25.07 10.96
N ALA A 484 -8.13 -25.73 11.93
CA ALA A 484 -8.37 -25.16 13.26
C ALA A 484 -7.08 -24.95 14.07
N ALA A 485 -6.07 -25.81 13.91
CA ALA A 485 -4.78 -25.66 14.57
C ALA A 485 -3.95 -24.56 13.92
N LEU A 486 -4.07 -24.38 12.60
CA LEU A 486 -3.53 -23.20 11.91
C LEU A 486 -4.22 -21.91 12.37
N GLY A 487 -5.53 -21.93 12.59
CA GLY A 487 -6.28 -20.85 13.21
C GLY A 487 -5.73 -20.49 14.60
N ARG A 488 -5.45 -21.48 15.46
CA ARG A 488 -4.81 -21.24 16.77
C ARG A 488 -3.43 -20.61 16.64
N LEU A 489 -2.62 -21.05 15.67
CA LEU A 489 -1.30 -20.47 15.39
C LEU A 489 -1.41 -18.99 15.01
N VAL A 490 -2.33 -18.66 14.09
CA VAL A 490 -2.60 -17.28 13.68
C VAL A 490 -3.19 -16.44 14.81
N CYS A 491 -4.02 -17.03 15.66
CA CYS A 491 -4.54 -16.36 16.86
C CYS A 491 -3.45 -16.01 17.86
N ARG A 492 -2.41 -16.84 17.97
CA ARG A 492 -1.26 -16.57 18.83
C ARG A 492 -0.36 -15.53 18.18
N GLU A 493 -0.04 -15.70 16.90
CA GLU A 493 0.88 -14.83 16.16
C GLU A 493 0.28 -14.29 14.84
N PRO A 494 -0.50 -13.20 14.92
CA PRO A 494 -1.13 -12.61 13.74
C PRO A 494 -0.14 -11.98 12.76
N TYR A 495 1.10 -11.70 13.17
CA TYR A 495 2.12 -11.13 12.29
C TYR A 495 2.51 -12.09 11.15
N LEU A 496 2.28 -13.41 11.31
CA LEU A 496 2.54 -14.40 10.25
C LEU A 496 1.75 -14.10 8.97
N LEU A 497 0.59 -13.44 9.09
CA LEU A 497 -0.23 -13.02 7.95
C LEU A 497 0.34 -11.81 7.21
N MET A 498 1.15 -11.01 7.91
CA MET A 498 1.80 -9.83 7.36
C MET A 498 3.07 -10.22 6.59
N GLU A 499 3.71 -11.34 6.96
CA GLU A 499 4.89 -11.86 6.29
C GLU A 499 4.61 -12.27 4.84
N ASP A 500 5.63 -12.10 4.00
CA ASP A 500 5.55 -12.53 2.61
C ASP A 500 5.59 -14.04 2.48
N SER A 501 4.64 -14.63 1.76
CA SER A 501 4.53 -16.08 1.64
C SER A 501 5.79 -16.71 1.04
N VAL A 502 6.45 -16.02 0.09
CA VAL A 502 7.70 -16.51 -0.52
C VAL A 502 8.84 -16.41 0.48
N LYS A 503 8.93 -15.29 1.21
CA LYS A 503 9.94 -15.12 2.28
C LYS A 503 9.75 -16.12 3.41
N LEU A 504 8.51 -16.42 3.79
CA LEU A 504 8.18 -17.38 4.83
C LEU A 504 8.66 -18.79 4.45
N VAL A 505 8.39 -19.23 3.22
CA VAL A 505 8.89 -20.52 2.71
C VAL A 505 10.42 -20.53 2.64
N SER A 506 11.04 -19.48 2.11
CA SER A 506 12.51 -19.34 2.10
C SER A 506 13.10 -19.46 3.50
N LYS A 507 12.53 -18.74 4.47
CA LYS A 507 12.96 -18.78 5.87
C LYS A 507 12.86 -20.17 6.49
N VAL A 508 11.81 -20.93 6.16
CA VAL A 508 11.70 -22.32 6.62
C VAL A 508 12.78 -23.19 5.98
N ASN A 509 13.01 -23.08 4.67
CA ASN A 509 14.05 -23.85 3.98
C ASN A 509 15.45 -23.52 4.51
N ASP A 510 15.71 -22.25 4.81
CA ASP A 510 16.96 -21.77 5.39
C ASP A 510 17.17 -22.36 6.80
N ALA A 511 16.13 -22.39 7.63
CA ALA A 511 16.16 -23.02 8.95
C ALA A 511 16.33 -24.54 8.87
N ALA A 512 15.65 -25.20 7.92
CA ALA A 512 15.77 -26.64 7.65
C ALA A 512 17.21 -26.99 7.27
N THR A 513 17.81 -26.20 6.38
CA THR A 513 19.21 -26.35 5.95
C THR A 513 20.19 -26.14 7.11
N LEU A 514 20.03 -25.07 7.90
CA LEU A 514 20.89 -24.77 9.04
C LEU A 514 20.89 -25.92 10.07
N LEU A 515 19.70 -26.44 10.38
CA LEU A 515 19.50 -27.44 11.42
C LEU A 515 19.63 -28.88 10.91
N GLY A 516 19.73 -29.09 9.59
CA GLY A 516 19.70 -30.43 8.98
C GLY A 516 18.40 -31.17 9.28
N LEU A 517 17.27 -30.47 9.17
CA LEU A 517 15.92 -30.96 9.43
C LEU A 517 15.08 -30.94 8.15
N THR A 518 13.90 -31.57 8.16
CA THR A 518 12.93 -31.44 7.07
C THR A 518 12.07 -30.18 7.22
N ASP A 519 11.45 -29.70 6.14
CA ASP A 519 10.53 -28.56 6.22
C ASP A 519 9.35 -28.82 7.18
N ALA A 520 8.88 -30.07 7.25
CA ALA A 520 7.82 -30.49 8.17
C ALA A 520 8.26 -30.40 9.64
N ASP A 521 9.53 -30.74 9.95
CA ASP A 521 10.10 -30.58 11.28
C ASP A 521 10.16 -29.10 11.67
N VAL A 522 10.59 -28.24 10.75
CA VAL A 522 10.60 -26.78 10.98
C VAL A 522 9.17 -26.25 11.09
N GLY A 523 8.20 -26.79 10.36
CA GLY A 523 6.78 -26.52 10.57
C GLY A 523 6.29 -26.89 11.97
N ASN A 524 6.73 -28.03 12.50
CA ASN A 524 6.48 -28.44 13.88
C ASN A 524 7.21 -27.57 14.91
N MET A 525 8.34 -26.96 14.55
CA MET A 525 8.99 -25.93 15.36
C MET A 525 8.14 -24.65 15.36
N LEU A 526 7.63 -24.23 14.19
CA LEU A 526 6.83 -23.02 14.01
C LEU A 526 5.52 -23.10 14.78
N SER A 527 4.88 -24.27 14.84
CA SER A 527 3.66 -24.47 15.63
C SER A 527 3.90 -24.33 17.14
N ARG A 528 5.14 -24.54 17.63
CA ARG A 528 5.49 -24.43 19.05
C ARG A 528 5.97 -23.03 19.44
N ALA A 529 6.88 -22.43 18.67
CA ALA A 529 7.53 -21.15 18.98
C ALA A 529 7.64 -20.24 17.74
N PRO A 530 6.52 -19.72 17.22
CA PRO A 530 6.44 -18.98 15.97
C PRO A 530 7.32 -17.72 15.92
N GLU A 531 7.69 -17.16 17.07
CA GLU A 531 8.59 -16.01 17.17
C GLU A 531 9.95 -16.25 16.51
N PHE A 532 10.44 -17.50 16.41
CA PHE A 532 11.74 -17.76 15.79
C PHE A 532 11.76 -17.37 14.31
N ILE A 533 10.65 -17.52 13.58
CA ILE A 533 10.60 -17.21 12.15
C ILE A 533 10.66 -15.70 11.87
N THR A 534 10.46 -14.86 12.89
CA THR A 534 10.57 -13.40 12.74
C THR A 534 12.01 -12.96 12.49
N LYS A 535 12.97 -13.75 12.98
CA LYS A 535 14.40 -13.46 12.84
C LYS A 535 14.90 -13.86 11.45
N ASP A 536 16.14 -13.47 11.15
CA ASP A 536 16.82 -13.78 9.92
C ASP A 536 17.81 -14.95 10.10
N PHE A 537 18.28 -15.49 8.99
CA PHE A 537 19.18 -16.64 8.97
C PHE A 537 20.46 -16.42 9.81
N ARG A 538 21.03 -15.21 9.74
CA ARG A 538 22.25 -14.86 10.50
C ARG A 538 22.01 -14.94 12.00
N HIS A 539 20.88 -14.43 12.48
CA HIS A 539 20.52 -14.51 13.88
C HIS A 539 20.37 -15.96 14.36
N TRP A 540 19.69 -16.82 13.59
CA TRP A 540 19.61 -18.25 13.91
C TRP A 540 20.98 -18.92 13.93
N GLN A 541 21.83 -18.61 12.95
CA GLN A 541 23.18 -19.16 12.86
C GLN A 541 24.01 -18.77 14.08
N THR A 542 24.03 -17.49 14.47
CA THR A 542 24.75 -17.02 15.65
C THR A 542 24.24 -17.70 16.93
N ASN A 543 22.92 -17.82 17.09
CA ASN A 543 22.36 -18.49 18.27
C ASN A 543 22.68 -19.99 18.28
N PHE A 544 22.61 -20.64 17.12
CA PHE A 544 22.98 -22.04 16.99
C PHE A 544 24.46 -22.29 17.30
N GLU A 545 25.35 -21.46 16.76
CA GLU A 545 26.79 -21.48 17.06
C GLU A 545 27.08 -21.20 18.53
N THR A 546 26.31 -20.30 19.15
CA THR A 546 26.40 -20.01 20.59
C THR A 546 25.98 -21.21 21.43
N ILE A 547 24.95 -21.96 21.03
CA ILE A 547 24.57 -23.20 21.72
C ILE A 547 25.71 -24.24 21.60
N VAL A 548 26.28 -24.42 20.40
CA VAL A 548 27.35 -25.39 20.15
C VAL A 548 28.64 -25.02 20.92
N SER A 549 29.15 -23.81 20.70
CA SER A 549 30.43 -23.35 21.25
C SER A 549 30.32 -22.95 22.71
N GLY A 550 29.28 -22.20 23.06
CA GLY A 550 29.06 -21.62 24.38
C GLY A 550 28.79 -22.67 25.44
N LEU A 551 28.15 -23.80 25.11
CA LEU A 551 27.94 -24.92 26.04
C LEU A 551 28.86 -26.12 25.84
N CYS A 552 29.74 -26.06 24.83
CA CYS A 552 30.59 -27.19 24.43
C CYS A 552 29.78 -28.49 24.14
N VAL A 553 28.59 -28.38 23.55
CA VAL A 553 27.77 -29.53 23.15
C VAL A 553 27.97 -29.86 21.66
N SER A 554 27.80 -31.13 21.29
CA SER A 554 27.92 -31.54 19.88
C SER A 554 26.84 -30.89 19.01
N LYS A 555 27.14 -30.68 17.71
CA LYS A 555 26.19 -30.11 16.74
C LYS A 555 24.88 -30.91 16.69
N ALA A 556 24.94 -32.23 16.81
CA ALA A 556 23.75 -33.09 16.83
C ALA A 556 22.85 -32.80 18.04
N LYS A 557 23.44 -32.61 19.23
CA LYS A 557 22.69 -32.23 20.44
C LYS A 557 22.15 -30.81 20.37
N ALA A 558 22.91 -29.87 19.83
CA ALA A 558 22.44 -28.51 19.59
C ALA A 558 21.24 -28.49 18.65
N ARG A 559 21.25 -29.30 17.57
CA ARG A 559 20.11 -29.46 16.64
C ARG A 559 18.90 -30.03 17.35
N ALA A 560 19.06 -31.12 18.11
CA ALA A 560 17.97 -31.70 18.88
C ALA A 560 17.37 -30.71 19.91
N THR A 561 18.23 -29.90 20.53
CA THR A 561 17.83 -28.84 21.47
C THR A 561 17.07 -27.72 20.77
N ALA A 562 17.58 -27.21 19.65
CA ALA A 562 16.91 -26.19 18.85
C ALA A 562 15.57 -26.69 18.30
N PHE A 563 15.51 -27.94 17.84
CA PHE A 563 14.27 -28.58 17.40
C PHE A 563 13.25 -28.69 18.54
N ARG A 564 13.69 -29.10 19.74
CA ARG A 564 12.80 -29.24 20.89
C ARG A 564 12.34 -27.88 21.44
N PHE A 565 13.22 -26.87 21.42
CA PHE A 565 13.01 -25.54 21.98
C PHE A 565 13.38 -24.43 20.97
N PRO A 566 12.54 -24.18 19.95
CA PRO A 566 12.87 -23.25 18.87
C PRO A 566 12.99 -21.80 19.34
N ALA A 567 12.39 -21.47 20.48
CA ALA A 567 12.49 -20.14 21.10
C ALA A 567 13.94 -19.76 21.47
N LEU A 568 14.89 -20.70 21.53
CA LEU A 568 16.32 -20.38 21.66
C LEU A 568 16.86 -19.65 20.42
N LEU A 569 16.37 -20.00 19.24
CA LEU A 569 16.76 -19.36 17.99
C LEU A 569 16.16 -17.96 17.83
N ALA A 570 15.17 -17.61 18.64
CA ALA A 570 14.54 -16.28 18.66
C ALA A 570 15.17 -15.32 19.69
N GLU A 571 16.04 -15.83 20.56
CA GLU A 571 16.61 -15.09 21.67
C GLU A 571 17.60 -14.03 21.21
N ASP A 572 17.78 -12.97 21.99
CA ASP A 572 18.87 -12.03 21.72
C ASP A 572 20.23 -12.76 21.77
N PRO A 573 21.11 -12.64 20.74
CA PRO A 573 22.34 -13.42 20.69
C PRO A 573 23.31 -13.07 21.81
N ALA A 574 23.33 -11.80 22.25
CA ALA A 574 24.21 -11.37 23.33
C ALA A 574 23.73 -11.93 24.68
N ALA A 575 22.42 -11.88 24.95
CA ALA A 575 21.83 -12.50 26.14
C ALA A 575 22.08 -14.02 26.17
N LEU A 576 21.89 -14.71 25.04
CA LEU A 576 22.14 -16.14 24.90
C LEU A 576 23.63 -16.49 25.13
N HIS A 577 24.54 -15.68 24.60
CA HIS A 577 25.98 -15.85 24.79
C HIS A 577 26.40 -15.61 26.25
N GLN A 578 25.88 -14.57 26.88
CA GLN A 578 26.13 -14.28 28.29
C GLN A 578 25.62 -15.41 29.19
N ALA A 579 24.40 -15.89 28.96
CA ALA A 579 23.81 -16.99 29.72
C ALA A 579 24.63 -18.28 29.56
N SER A 580 24.98 -18.66 28.33
CA SER A 580 25.80 -19.86 28.07
C SER A 580 27.19 -19.77 28.70
N THR A 581 27.86 -18.61 28.60
CA THR A 581 29.18 -18.38 29.19
C THR A 581 29.12 -18.42 30.72
N SER A 582 28.12 -17.80 31.34
CA SER A 582 27.93 -17.80 32.79
C SER A 582 27.68 -19.20 33.31
N THR A 583 26.74 -19.94 32.71
CA THR A 583 26.48 -21.34 33.08
C THR A 583 27.72 -22.20 32.91
N MET A 584 28.44 -22.10 31.80
CA MET A 584 29.64 -22.92 31.59
C MET A 584 30.80 -22.57 32.50
N SER A 585 30.92 -21.33 32.95
CA SER A 585 31.93 -20.95 33.94
C SER A 585 31.75 -21.74 35.24
N LEU A 586 30.49 -21.96 35.66
CA LEU A 586 30.14 -22.75 36.84
C LEU A 586 30.26 -24.25 36.59
N VAL A 587 29.77 -24.73 35.44
CA VAL A 587 29.82 -26.16 35.09
C VAL A 587 31.26 -26.66 34.99
N ARG A 588 32.19 -25.84 34.48
CA ARG A 588 33.61 -26.19 34.35
C ARG A 588 34.33 -26.40 35.69
N THR A 589 33.75 -25.95 36.81
CA THR A 589 34.32 -26.20 38.15
C THR A 589 34.20 -27.68 38.57
N SER A 590 33.39 -28.49 37.88
CA SER A 590 33.14 -29.90 38.21
C SER A 590 33.24 -30.79 36.97
N ALA A 591 34.25 -31.67 36.93
CA ALA A 591 34.39 -32.67 35.85
C ALA A 591 33.17 -33.60 35.74
N LYS A 592 32.53 -33.90 36.88
CA LYS A 592 31.28 -34.68 36.93
C LYS A 592 30.16 -33.96 36.18
N TRP A 593 29.96 -32.67 36.42
CA TRP A 593 28.92 -31.87 35.76
C TRP A 593 29.19 -31.71 34.26
N LEU A 594 30.45 -31.58 33.84
CA LEU A 594 30.81 -31.60 32.42
C LEU A 594 30.43 -32.92 31.75
N ALA A 595 30.75 -34.06 32.37
CA ALA A 595 30.38 -35.38 31.86
C ALA A 595 28.85 -35.60 31.85
N GLU A 596 28.14 -35.06 32.85
CA GLU A 596 26.67 -35.09 32.90
C GLU A 596 26.05 -34.22 31.80
N LEU A 597 26.58 -33.02 31.56
CA LEU A 597 26.15 -32.13 30.47
C LEU A 597 26.40 -32.78 29.10
N GLU A 598 27.55 -33.43 28.92
CA GLU A 598 27.87 -34.16 27.70
C GLU A 598 26.89 -35.31 27.45
N ARG A 599 26.32 -35.93 28.49
CA ARG A 599 25.30 -36.99 28.39
C ARG A 599 23.86 -36.47 28.46
N ALA A 600 23.66 -35.19 28.76
CA ALA A 600 22.36 -34.58 28.98
C ALA A 600 21.43 -34.67 27.78
N ALA A 601 20.14 -34.82 28.07
CA ALA A 601 19.05 -34.71 27.12
C ALA A 601 18.86 -33.24 26.68
N PRO A 602 18.23 -32.98 25.52
CA PRO A 602 17.92 -31.62 25.05
C PRO A 602 17.20 -30.74 26.08
N GLU A 603 16.30 -31.31 26.88
CA GLU A 603 15.56 -30.64 27.96
C GLU A 603 16.49 -30.06 29.02
N ALA A 604 17.53 -30.82 29.39
CA ALA A 604 18.53 -30.40 30.36
C ALA A 604 19.45 -29.31 29.81
N ILE A 605 19.80 -29.40 28.53
CA ILE A 605 20.58 -28.38 27.83
C ILE A 605 19.79 -27.07 27.77
N PHE A 606 18.52 -27.12 27.31
CA PHE A 606 17.64 -25.95 27.29
C PHE A 606 17.47 -25.34 28.67
N LYS A 607 17.25 -26.18 29.68
CA LYS A 607 17.22 -25.77 31.09
C LYS A 607 18.48 -24.98 31.42
N GLY A 608 19.67 -25.53 31.20
CA GLY A 608 20.94 -24.84 31.47
C GLY A 608 21.16 -23.49 30.74
N ILE A 609 20.44 -23.21 29.65
CA ILE A 609 20.54 -21.95 28.89
C ILE A 609 19.43 -20.95 29.22
N LYS A 610 18.17 -21.36 29.02
CA LYS A 610 16.99 -20.47 28.98
C LYS A 610 15.91 -20.89 29.98
N GLY A 611 15.98 -22.10 30.54
CA GLY A 611 15.03 -22.55 31.56
C GLY A 611 15.08 -21.80 32.88
N TYR A 612 15.97 -20.81 33.06
CA TYR A 612 16.19 -20.19 34.35
C TYR A 612 16.17 -18.68 34.34
N ASN A 613 15.21 -18.17 35.12
CA ASN A 613 15.34 -16.94 35.91
C ASN A 613 16.72 -16.90 36.60
N GLY A 614 17.25 -15.71 36.91
CA GLY A 614 18.55 -15.55 37.59
C GLY A 614 18.75 -16.47 38.80
N ASP A 615 17.67 -16.89 39.46
CA ASP A 615 17.61 -17.83 40.56
C ASP A 615 18.41 -19.15 40.37
N ALA A 616 18.39 -19.81 39.21
CA ALA A 616 19.12 -21.09 39.11
C ALA A 616 20.62 -20.93 38.83
N LEU A 617 21.03 -19.81 38.24
CA LEU A 617 22.44 -19.45 38.22
C LEU A 617 22.92 -19.20 39.65
N GLU A 618 22.11 -18.55 40.49
CA GLU A 618 22.39 -18.41 41.92
C GLU A 618 22.44 -19.78 42.63
N HIS A 619 21.56 -20.73 42.32
CA HIS A 619 21.63 -22.10 42.87
C HIS A 619 22.93 -22.82 42.47
N LEU A 620 23.33 -22.75 41.20
CA LEU A 620 24.58 -23.34 40.73
C LEU A 620 25.78 -22.67 41.39
N GLN A 621 25.77 -21.34 41.49
CA GLN A 621 26.82 -20.59 42.17
C GLN A 621 26.92 -20.99 43.64
N PHE A 622 25.81 -21.11 44.37
CA PHE A 622 25.79 -21.59 45.75
C PHE A 622 26.42 -22.97 45.90
N LEU A 623 26.04 -23.92 45.02
CA LEU A 623 26.61 -25.26 45.03
C LEU A 623 28.13 -25.24 44.74
N VAL A 624 28.58 -24.29 43.92
CA VAL A 624 30.00 -24.10 43.61
C VAL A 624 30.76 -23.52 44.79
N ASP A 625 30.27 -22.42 45.36
CA ASP A 625 30.89 -21.71 46.48
C ASP A 625 31.01 -22.60 47.74
N ASN A 626 30.07 -23.54 47.92
CA ASN A 626 30.06 -24.46 49.07
C ASN A 626 30.69 -25.84 48.76
N GLY A 627 31.29 -26.04 47.57
CA GLY A 627 31.95 -27.30 47.23
C GLY A 627 31.00 -28.51 47.14
N LEU A 628 29.71 -28.28 46.86
CA LEU A 628 28.67 -29.30 46.86
C LEU A 628 28.48 -29.98 45.49
N GLN A 629 29.23 -29.57 44.46
CA GLN A 629 29.12 -30.10 43.10
C GLN A 629 29.28 -31.63 43.01
N PRO A 630 30.22 -32.29 43.71
CA PRO A 630 30.38 -33.74 43.62
C PRO A 630 29.16 -34.52 44.12
N ARG A 631 28.43 -33.96 45.10
CA ARG A 631 27.27 -34.58 45.73
C ARG A 631 25.99 -34.39 44.93
N GLN A 632 25.93 -33.37 44.10
CA GLN A 632 24.73 -33.02 43.34
C GLN A 632 24.89 -33.39 41.87
N ASN A 633 23.83 -33.96 41.28
CA ASN A 633 23.74 -34.16 39.83
C ASN A 633 23.25 -32.86 39.19
N LEU A 634 23.97 -32.36 38.18
CA LEU A 634 23.62 -31.14 37.44
C LEU A 634 22.19 -31.22 36.88
N LEU A 635 21.76 -32.42 36.50
CA LEU A 635 20.45 -32.67 35.90
C LEU A 635 19.34 -32.91 36.93
N SER A 636 19.65 -32.86 38.22
CA SER A 636 18.67 -33.04 39.29
C SER A 636 17.61 -31.95 39.27
N THR A 637 16.33 -32.34 39.32
CA THR A 637 15.19 -31.41 39.43
C THR A 637 15.30 -30.48 40.62
N ILE A 638 16.04 -30.86 41.67
CA ILE A 638 16.26 -30.05 42.87
C ILE A 638 16.98 -28.73 42.54
N ILE A 639 17.98 -28.73 41.65
CA ILE A 639 18.69 -27.50 41.24
C ILE A 639 17.72 -26.53 40.55
N TRP A 640 16.71 -27.09 39.91
CA TRP A 640 15.86 -26.43 38.94
C TRP A 640 14.52 -25.96 39.51
N ASP A 641 14.16 -26.39 40.72
CA ASP A 641 12.97 -25.98 41.44
C ASP A 641 13.37 -25.30 42.75
N ARG A 642 13.03 -24.02 42.92
CA ARG A 642 13.44 -23.22 44.08
C ARG A 642 12.90 -23.78 45.40
N ALA A 643 11.68 -24.30 45.41
CA ALA A 643 11.09 -24.88 46.62
C ALA A 643 11.86 -26.13 47.06
N SER A 644 12.10 -27.05 46.13
CA SER A 644 12.91 -28.25 46.36
C SER A 644 14.35 -27.90 46.74
N PHE A 645 14.94 -26.87 46.12
CA PHE A 645 16.30 -26.42 46.42
C PHE A 645 16.41 -25.90 47.86
N LEU A 646 15.49 -25.04 48.27
CA LEU A 646 15.44 -24.47 49.62
C LEU A 646 15.18 -25.53 50.68
N GLN A 647 14.33 -26.51 50.40
CA GLN A 647 14.09 -27.64 51.30
C GLN A 647 15.37 -28.46 51.50
N ARG A 648 16.16 -28.65 50.43
CA ARG A 648 17.40 -29.42 50.48
C ARG A 648 18.58 -28.62 51.06
N TYR A 649 18.61 -27.32 50.82
CA TYR A 649 19.69 -26.40 51.15
C TYR A 649 19.13 -25.12 51.80
N PRO A 650 18.67 -25.17 53.06
CA PRO A 650 18.09 -24.01 53.73
C PRO A 650 19.09 -22.84 53.85
N GLU A 651 20.40 -23.15 53.95
CA GLU A 651 21.49 -22.16 53.99
C GLU A 651 21.59 -21.28 52.73
N PHE A 652 20.95 -21.69 51.63
CA PHE A 652 20.92 -20.90 50.39
C PHE A 652 20.33 -19.50 50.63
N VAL A 653 19.34 -19.34 51.51
CA VAL A 653 18.73 -18.03 51.80
C VAL A 653 19.75 -17.07 52.42
N HIS A 654 20.54 -17.56 53.38
CA HIS A 654 21.58 -16.77 54.03
C HIS A 654 22.71 -16.44 53.06
N TRP A 655 23.14 -17.41 52.26
CA TRP A 655 24.14 -17.18 51.20
C TRP A 655 23.64 -16.16 50.18
N GLN A 656 22.39 -16.27 49.71
CA GLN A 656 21.82 -15.36 48.71
C GLN A 656 21.75 -13.93 49.25
N ALA A 657 21.35 -13.76 50.51
CA ALA A 657 21.34 -12.46 51.18
C ALA A 657 22.76 -11.87 51.29
N ALA A 658 23.74 -12.67 51.70
CA ALA A 658 25.14 -12.25 51.79
C ALA A 658 25.74 -11.91 50.41
N HIS A 659 25.47 -12.74 49.39
CA HIS A 659 25.95 -12.53 48.03
C HIS A 659 25.35 -11.26 47.41
N ARG A 660 24.06 -11.01 47.64
CA ARG A 660 23.42 -9.75 47.23
C ARG A 660 23.98 -8.54 47.97
N ALA A 661 24.22 -8.65 49.28
CA ALA A 661 24.87 -7.59 50.05
C ALA A 661 26.31 -7.31 49.56
N SER A 662 27.04 -8.33 49.09
CA SER A 662 28.39 -8.16 48.53
C SER A 662 28.41 -7.55 47.12
N SER A 663 27.31 -7.70 46.36
CA SER A 663 27.13 -7.16 45.01
C SER A 663 26.37 -5.83 44.99
N THR A 664 25.88 -5.36 46.14
CA THR A 664 25.35 -4.01 46.31
C THR A 664 26.36 -3.16 47.08
N ALA A 665 26.65 -1.97 46.56
CA ALA A 665 27.50 -1.01 47.26
C ALA A 665 26.81 -0.55 48.55
N PRO A 666 27.55 0.02 49.52
CA PRO A 666 26.97 0.53 50.77
C PRO A 666 25.83 1.54 50.59
N ASN A 667 25.74 2.17 49.41
CA ASN A 667 24.68 3.10 49.04
C ASN A 667 23.43 2.42 48.42
N GLY A 668 23.34 1.09 48.46
CA GLY A 668 22.22 0.31 47.94
C GLY A 668 22.17 0.19 46.41
N LEU A 669 23.12 0.77 45.68
CA LEU A 669 23.19 0.60 44.23
C LEU A 669 23.92 -0.71 43.89
N PRO A 670 23.43 -1.48 42.91
CA PRO A 670 24.17 -2.64 42.43
C PRO A 670 25.55 -2.18 41.96
N LEU A 671 26.60 -2.80 42.49
CA LEU A 671 27.96 -2.60 42.01
C LEU A 671 27.94 -2.96 40.53
N ARG A 672 28.14 -1.94 39.67
CA ARG A 672 28.16 -2.15 38.24
C ARG A 672 29.23 -3.22 37.98
N PRO A 673 28.88 -4.38 37.39
CA PRO A 673 29.88 -5.41 37.13
C PRO A 673 31.00 -4.73 36.34
N VAL A 674 32.22 -4.82 36.87
CA VAL A 674 33.41 -4.27 36.21
C VAL A 674 33.56 -5.07 34.93
N VAL A 675 33.00 -4.57 33.83
CA VAL A 675 33.22 -5.17 32.51
C VAL A 675 34.72 -5.03 32.29
N PRO A 676 35.48 -6.13 32.22
CA PRO A 676 36.91 -6.04 31.96
C PRO A 676 37.07 -5.34 30.62
N GLY A 677 37.53 -4.10 30.65
CA GLY A 677 37.80 -3.33 29.44
C GLY A 677 38.74 -4.15 28.55
N PRO A 678 38.61 -4.07 27.21
CA PRO A 678 39.50 -4.79 26.32
C PRO A 678 40.94 -4.45 26.72
N SER A 679 41.70 -5.46 27.15
CA SER A 679 43.07 -5.26 27.58
C SER A 679 43.81 -4.60 26.43
N LYS A 680 44.16 -3.32 26.58
CA LYS A 680 45.08 -2.65 25.66
C LYS A 680 46.41 -3.37 25.80
N GLY A 681 46.63 -4.38 24.97
CA GLY A 681 47.91 -5.01 24.80
C GLY A 681 48.91 -3.91 24.45
N LYS A 682 49.83 -3.63 25.37
CA LYS A 682 51.03 -2.85 25.12
C LYS A 682 51.88 -3.63 24.11
N ALA A 683 51.60 -3.44 22.81
CA ALA A 683 52.59 -3.70 21.78
C ALA A 683 53.61 -2.55 21.85
N GLY A 684 54.82 -2.88 22.27
CA GLY A 684 55.95 -1.95 22.22
C GLY A 684 56.27 -1.60 20.77
N GLN A 685 56.09 -0.34 20.41
CA GLN A 685 56.74 0.27 19.26
C GLN A 685 57.39 1.56 19.74
N ALA A 686 58.72 1.56 19.75
CA ALA A 686 59.53 2.76 19.85
C ALA A 686 59.39 3.57 18.55
N GLY A 687 59.04 4.84 18.68
CA GLY A 687 58.93 5.81 17.58
C GLY A 687 58.68 7.22 18.15
N PRO A 688 59.17 8.28 17.50
CA PRO A 688 59.83 9.39 18.17
C PRO A 688 58.88 10.42 18.80
N GLN A 689 59.36 11.03 19.88
CA GLN A 689 58.74 12.11 20.61
C GLN A 689 58.60 13.36 19.73
N THR A 690 57.37 13.86 19.60
CA THR A 690 57.08 15.22 19.16
C THR A 690 56.66 16.03 20.40
N PRO A 691 57.24 17.21 20.66
CA PRO A 691 57.07 17.91 21.94
C PRO A 691 55.69 18.58 22.05
N LEU A 692 55.08 18.48 23.23
CA LEU A 692 53.91 19.25 23.63
C LEU A 692 54.25 20.74 23.81
N PRO A 693 53.31 21.66 23.51
CA PRO A 693 53.47 23.08 23.79
C PRO A 693 53.28 23.39 25.28
N LYS A 694 54.08 24.33 25.77
CA LYS A 694 54.06 24.88 27.14
C LYS A 694 52.75 25.61 27.45
N PRO A 695 52.32 25.63 28.73
CA PRO A 695 51.18 26.41 29.18
C PRO A 695 51.53 27.90 29.26
N THR A 696 50.61 28.74 28.80
CA THR A 696 50.66 30.20 28.90
C THR A 696 50.36 30.59 30.35
N GLN A 697 51.34 31.18 31.04
CA GLN A 697 51.13 31.91 32.29
C GLN A 697 50.60 33.31 31.95
N GLN A 698 49.47 33.66 32.59
CA GLN A 698 49.03 35.03 32.81
C GLN A 698 49.76 35.60 34.03
N GLU A 699 50.32 36.81 33.88
CA GLU A 699 50.45 37.90 34.86
C GLU A 699 51.26 39.02 34.16
N GLY A 700 50.60 40.05 33.61
CA GLY A 700 50.47 41.39 34.20
C GLY A 700 51.25 42.42 33.34
N PRO A 701 51.10 43.75 33.50
CA PRO A 701 50.28 44.53 34.43
C PRO A 701 48.95 45.06 33.86
#